data_AF-Q2U1P0-F1
#
_entry.id   AF-Q2U1P0-F1
#
_cell.length_a   1.000
_cell.length_b   1.000
_cell.length_c   1.000
_cell.angle_alpha   90.00
_cell.angle_beta   90.00
_cell.angle_gamma   90.00
#
_symmetry.space_group_name_H-M   'P 1'
#
loop_
_entity.id
_entity.type
_entity.pdbx_description
1 polymer ?
#
loop_
_entity_poly.entity_id
_entity_poly.type
_entity_poly.pdbx_seq_one_letter_code
_entity_poly.pdbx_strand_id
1 'polypeptide(L)'
;MEAFEYEPIDLEGPSFRLLLLYSGTTPDEIECTLLQAWFDGDSACPYDALSYTWGDTEKSDYIKIDGRRLDVTTNLYLALQDMRFPNTYRVLWVDAVCINQNNEAERGHQVQQMGCIYSRAEQIIIWLGQGRYETNAVMDSLKQLEEESREHPYKDWKLGDKHWIKLWSSVHGNLRSRYPGLERLQHEGIKLLLDRPWFYRVWILQEVANARTAVVLSGNRSVSTRIFALAPFLIGVKPEPHCQAVLDIMPGASRNNSWWSQKRGLYTLLLKFRGSKATDPRDMIFALLGIALDVRDSNILRADYTKTVEEVIHDAASFLFGLSFPYHTMRGFLSNLTSMNTTYLKRAAESSDANNIVRLLEERDEVQITEEFLEAAAGNTSSGKDILALLLEQRKDEVRITEKILEAVAGNTASGKDMLELLLKRRKDEVKITEKVLEAAAGNIRSGYDILALLLEQRKDEVQITEKVLEAAAANIRSGYNILALLLEQRKDEVRITERVLEAAAGNTISGKDVLVLLLGEWGEEILIVAASCYSSGKQIMSCLLDQHSKKVKITEKVLEAAAGNTNSGNDILALLLEQRKDEVKITEKVLEAAAGNIRSGYDILALLLEQQQDKVQITEKVLEAAAGNMRSGYDILALLLEQQQDKVQITEKVLEAAAGNIRSGKDILELLLEQQQDKVQITEKVLEAAAANIRSGIFILALLLEQQQDKVKITEKVLEAAAGNIGNGRSIIILLLEQRKDEVKVTEKVLKAAAGNIGNGRSIIILLLEQRKDEVKVTEKVLKAAAGNIGNGRSIIILLLEQRKDEVKITEKVLEAAAGNTASGKDILELLLKRRKDEVRITEKVLEAAAGNMRSGYDILALLLEQRKDEVQITQKVLEAAAANIANGKDMLELLLKRRKDEVRITEKVPWGMPQFL
;
A
#
# COMPACT_ATOMS: atom_id res chain seq x y z
N MET A 1 28.18 -60.62 16.04
CA MET A 1 27.26 -60.90 14.93
C MET A 1 27.74 -60.10 13.74
N GLU A 2 27.82 -60.69 12.55
CA GLU A 2 28.22 -59.97 11.34
C GLU A 2 27.19 -58.89 11.01
N ALA A 3 27.64 -57.77 10.44
CA ALA A 3 26.75 -56.71 9.99
C ALA A 3 25.97 -57.17 8.75
N PHE A 4 24.70 -56.78 8.66
CA PHE A 4 23.87 -57.06 7.49
C PHE A 4 24.30 -56.20 6.30
N GLU A 5 24.37 -56.83 5.12
CA GLU A 5 24.67 -56.17 3.85
C GLU A 5 23.51 -56.42 2.88
N TYR A 6 23.08 -55.36 2.19
CA TYR A 6 21.96 -55.43 1.24
C TYR A 6 22.38 -56.04 -0.09
N GLU A 7 21.61 -57.02 -0.58
CA GLU A 7 21.68 -57.45 -1.97
C GLU A 7 21.09 -56.36 -2.90
N PRO A 8 21.75 -55.96 -3.99
CA PRO A 8 21.23 -54.95 -4.92
C PRO A 8 19.87 -55.35 -5.51
N ILE A 9 18.93 -54.40 -5.59
CA ILE A 9 17.68 -54.60 -6.33
C ILE A 9 17.81 -54.16 -7.79
N ASP A 10 16.93 -54.68 -8.64
CA ASP A 10 16.79 -54.24 -10.02
C ASP A 10 16.13 -52.85 -10.06
N LEU A 11 16.88 -51.87 -10.60
CA LEU A 11 16.45 -50.48 -10.72
C LEU A 11 15.74 -50.19 -12.07
N GLU A 12 15.77 -51.12 -13.01
CA GLU A 12 15.10 -50.99 -14.32
C GLU A 12 13.64 -51.47 -14.26
N GLY A 13 13.31 -52.32 -13.29
CA GLY A 13 11.97 -52.87 -13.07
C GLY A 13 11.32 -52.40 -11.76
N PRO A 14 10.01 -52.64 -11.57
CA PRO A 14 9.26 -52.30 -10.35
C PRO A 14 9.57 -53.26 -9.19
N SER A 15 10.85 -53.45 -8.89
CA SER A 15 11.29 -54.33 -7.81
C SER A 15 11.36 -53.58 -6.47
N PHE A 16 11.07 -54.28 -5.38
CA PHE A 16 11.13 -53.77 -4.01
C PHE A 16 11.43 -54.93 -3.04
N ARG A 17 11.64 -54.63 -1.74
CA ARG A 17 11.86 -55.67 -0.73
C ARG A 17 10.73 -55.73 0.29
N LEU A 18 10.48 -56.91 0.83
CA LEU A 18 9.55 -57.19 1.91
C LEU A 18 10.30 -57.78 3.10
N LEU A 19 9.89 -57.40 4.30
CA LEU A 19 10.41 -57.88 5.56
C LEU A 19 9.49 -58.98 6.09
N LEU A 20 9.98 -60.21 6.13
CA LEU A 20 9.34 -61.33 6.81
C LEU A 20 9.72 -61.27 8.30
N LEU A 21 8.84 -60.74 9.14
CA LEU A 21 9.01 -60.63 10.59
C LEU A 21 8.56 -61.92 11.27
N TYR A 22 9.45 -62.66 11.93
CA TYR A 22 9.10 -63.91 12.61
C TYR A 22 8.28 -63.70 13.87
N SER A 23 7.60 -64.77 14.30
CA SER A 23 6.79 -64.79 15.50
C SER A 23 7.62 -64.67 16.78
N GLY A 24 7.06 -64.08 17.83
CA GLY A 24 7.66 -64.07 19.16
C GLY A 24 6.97 -63.12 20.13
N THR A 25 7.37 -63.16 21.39
CA THR A 25 6.82 -62.34 22.49
C THR A 25 7.92 -61.54 23.18
N THR A 26 7.62 -60.47 23.92
CA THR A 26 8.66 -59.80 24.72
C THR A 26 9.09 -60.72 25.87
N PRO A 27 10.38 -61.06 26.06
CA PRO A 27 11.59 -60.37 25.57
C PRO A 27 12.36 -61.06 24.42
N ASP A 28 11.75 -61.97 23.65
CA ASP A 28 12.42 -62.69 22.55
C ASP A 28 13.02 -61.71 21.52
N GLU A 29 14.24 -61.97 21.07
CA GLU A 29 14.93 -61.16 20.05
C GLU A 29 14.12 -61.09 18.74
N ILE A 30 14.23 -59.98 18.01
CA ILE A 30 13.53 -59.79 16.74
C ILE A 30 14.37 -60.40 15.61
N GLU A 31 13.84 -61.45 14.99
CA GLU A 31 14.43 -62.12 13.84
C GLU A 31 13.54 -61.97 12.60
N CYS A 32 14.17 -61.70 11.46
CA CYS A 32 13.51 -61.42 10.20
C CYS A 32 14.28 -62.03 9.01
N THR A 33 13.62 -62.08 7.85
CA THR A 33 14.24 -62.34 6.54
C THR A 33 13.80 -61.27 5.54
N LEU A 34 14.69 -60.86 4.64
CA LEU A 34 14.38 -59.87 3.61
C LEU A 34 14.14 -60.57 2.26
N LEU A 35 13.01 -60.31 1.62
CA LEU A 35 12.60 -60.95 0.37
C LEU A 35 12.49 -59.91 -0.74
N GLN A 36 12.98 -60.20 -1.95
CA GLN A 36 12.73 -59.36 -3.12
C GLN A 36 11.36 -59.69 -3.73
N ALA A 37 10.62 -58.66 -4.12
CA ALA A 37 9.29 -58.76 -4.70
C ALA A 37 9.14 -57.83 -5.91
N TRP A 38 8.14 -58.11 -6.75
CA TRP A 38 7.79 -57.33 -7.94
C TRP A 38 6.30 -57.05 -7.95
N PHE A 39 5.90 -55.94 -8.59
CA PHE A 39 4.49 -55.59 -8.72
C PHE A 39 3.71 -56.42 -9.75
N ASP A 40 4.38 -56.99 -10.75
CA ASP A 40 3.77 -57.68 -11.89
C ASP A 40 4.15 -59.18 -11.90
N GLY A 41 3.15 -60.07 -12.08
CA GLY A 41 3.32 -61.54 -12.21
C GLY A 41 2.45 -62.37 -11.25
N ASP A 42 2.44 -63.70 -11.44
CA ASP A 42 1.72 -64.71 -10.62
C ASP A 42 2.24 -64.81 -9.16
N SER A 43 3.17 -63.94 -8.76
CA SER A 43 3.88 -63.96 -7.47
C SER A 43 3.67 -62.69 -6.63
N ALA A 44 2.58 -61.95 -6.85
CA ALA A 44 2.22 -60.80 -6.00
C ALA A 44 1.98 -61.28 -4.56
N CYS A 45 3.01 -61.17 -3.71
CA CYS A 45 2.95 -61.55 -2.31
C CYS A 45 2.11 -60.53 -1.54
N PRO A 46 1.04 -60.92 -0.81
CA PRO A 46 0.32 -60.00 0.03
C PRO A 46 1.18 -59.52 1.21
N TYR A 47 1.13 -58.23 1.50
CA TYR A 47 1.91 -57.61 2.57
C TYR A 47 1.14 -56.47 3.23
N ASP A 48 1.47 -56.22 4.50
CA ASP A 48 1.08 -55.00 5.21
C ASP A 48 2.21 -53.95 5.04
N ALA A 49 1.91 -52.66 5.07
CA ALA A 49 2.96 -51.64 5.11
C ALA A 49 2.91 -50.82 6.40
N LEU A 50 4.08 -50.53 6.96
CA LEU A 50 4.21 -49.74 8.18
C LEU A 50 4.20 -48.24 7.86
N SER A 51 3.36 -47.51 8.59
CA SER A 51 3.38 -46.06 8.68
C SER A 51 3.71 -45.67 10.12
N TYR A 52 4.90 -45.13 10.34
CA TYR A 52 5.39 -44.76 11.68
C TYR A 52 6.24 -43.49 11.60
N THR A 53 6.65 -42.94 12.74
CA THR A 53 7.67 -41.87 12.76
C THR A 53 9.04 -42.49 12.96
N TRP A 54 10.07 -42.09 12.20
CA TRP A 54 11.41 -42.67 12.40
C TRP A 54 11.99 -42.38 13.79
N GLY A 55 11.60 -41.25 14.41
CA GLY A 55 12.07 -40.86 15.74
C GLY A 55 13.47 -40.24 15.66
N ASP A 56 14.27 -40.48 16.70
CA ASP A 56 15.66 -40.03 16.73
C ASP A 56 16.50 -40.74 15.66
N THR A 57 17.55 -40.09 15.17
CA THR A 57 18.45 -40.66 14.14
C THR A 57 19.45 -41.66 14.71
N GLU A 58 19.57 -41.75 16.03
CA GLU A 58 20.46 -42.71 16.69
C GLU A 58 19.90 -44.13 16.58
N LYS A 59 20.71 -45.05 16.06
CA LYS A 59 20.39 -46.47 15.92
C LYS A 59 20.87 -47.24 17.16
N SER A 60 20.13 -47.08 18.25
CA SER A 60 20.45 -47.63 19.57
C SER A 60 20.09 -49.11 19.75
N ASP A 61 19.23 -49.66 18.88
CA ASP A 61 18.76 -51.05 18.94
C ASP A 61 19.14 -51.81 17.66
N TYR A 62 18.90 -53.13 17.63
CA TYR A 62 19.17 -53.94 16.46
C TYR A 62 18.14 -55.05 16.27
N ILE A 63 17.99 -55.49 15.02
CA ILE A 63 17.24 -56.68 14.64
C ILE A 63 18.16 -57.65 13.90
N LYS A 64 17.80 -58.94 13.84
CA LYS A 64 18.51 -59.91 13.02
C LYS A 64 17.81 -60.08 11.68
N ILE A 65 18.53 -59.91 10.59
CA ILE A 65 18.07 -60.23 9.24
C ILE A 65 18.94 -61.36 8.72
N ASP A 66 18.34 -62.53 8.47
CA ASP A 66 19.05 -63.73 7.99
C ASP A 66 20.25 -64.10 8.87
N GLY A 67 20.09 -63.95 10.18
CA GLY A 67 21.12 -64.21 11.20
C GLY A 67 22.18 -63.10 11.36
N ARG A 68 22.13 -62.03 10.55
CA ARG A 68 23.05 -60.89 10.61
C ARG A 68 22.43 -59.68 11.29
N ARG A 69 23.25 -58.82 11.88
CA ARG A 69 22.81 -57.66 12.66
C ARG A 69 22.52 -56.46 11.74
N LEU A 70 21.30 -55.93 11.81
CA LEU A 70 20.96 -54.61 11.27
C LEU A 70 20.63 -53.65 12.41
N ASP A 71 21.39 -52.56 12.53
CA ASP A 71 21.11 -51.52 13.52
C ASP A 71 19.89 -50.67 13.09
N VAL A 72 18.97 -50.46 14.03
CA VAL A 72 17.71 -49.75 13.85
C VAL A 72 17.48 -48.75 14.98
N THR A 73 16.64 -47.75 14.74
CA THR A 73 16.19 -46.83 15.80
C THR A 73 15.36 -47.57 16.85
N THR A 74 15.38 -47.13 18.11
CA THR A 74 14.49 -47.65 19.16
C THR A 74 13.02 -47.57 18.77
N ASN A 75 12.61 -46.52 18.05
CA ASN A 75 11.22 -46.35 17.68
C ASN A 75 10.75 -47.45 16.70
N LEU A 76 11.58 -47.80 15.72
CA LEU A 76 11.32 -48.93 14.82
C LEU A 76 11.34 -50.27 15.56
N TYR A 77 12.31 -50.50 16.45
CA TYR A 77 12.39 -51.73 17.23
C TYR A 77 11.10 -51.97 18.02
N LEU A 78 10.63 -50.93 18.73
CA LEU A 78 9.39 -50.97 19.50
C LEU A 78 8.15 -51.18 18.60
N ALA A 79 8.11 -50.57 17.42
CA ALA A 79 7.02 -50.78 16.46
C ALA A 79 6.97 -52.24 15.99
N LEU A 80 8.11 -52.82 15.60
CA LEU A 80 8.20 -54.22 15.18
C LEU A 80 7.82 -55.16 16.33
N GLN A 81 8.27 -54.88 17.55
CA GLN A 81 7.92 -55.62 18.76
C GLN A 81 6.40 -55.65 19.00
N ASP A 82 5.75 -54.48 18.93
CA ASP A 82 4.30 -54.32 19.18
C ASP A 82 3.43 -54.99 18.10
N MET A 83 3.91 -55.02 16.85
CA MET A 83 3.20 -55.65 15.73
C MET A 83 3.41 -57.16 15.65
N ARG A 84 4.48 -57.69 16.26
CA ARG A 84 4.86 -59.10 16.16
C ARG A 84 3.73 -60.00 16.67
N PHE A 85 3.40 -61.03 15.89
CA PHE A 85 2.45 -62.03 16.34
C PHE A 85 3.16 -63.09 17.21
N PRO A 86 2.50 -63.66 18.24
CA PRO A 86 3.12 -64.66 19.09
C PRO A 86 3.47 -65.97 18.38
N ASN A 87 2.66 -66.39 17.40
CA ASN A 87 2.70 -67.75 16.83
C ASN A 87 2.72 -67.80 15.29
N THR A 88 2.84 -66.66 14.60
CA THR A 88 2.95 -66.62 13.14
C THR A 88 3.84 -65.47 12.70
N TYR A 89 4.40 -65.56 11.50
CA TYR A 89 5.15 -64.46 10.89
C TYR A 89 4.21 -63.38 10.32
N ARG A 90 4.76 -62.21 10.02
CA ARG A 90 4.13 -61.16 9.20
C ARG A 90 5.00 -60.81 8.01
N VAL A 91 4.37 -60.48 6.88
CA VAL A 91 5.05 -59.90 5.72
C VAL A 91 4.78 -58.41 5.73
N LEU A 92 5.83 -57.62 5.92
CA LEU A 92 5.76 -56.17 6.10
C LEU A 92 6.58 -55.44 5.05
N TRP A 93 6.12 -54.29 4.60
CA TRP A 93 6.98 -53.28 4.00
C TRP A 93 7.31 -52.20 5.03
N VAL A 94 8.60 -51.99 5.28
CA VAL A 94 9.12 -51.01 6.23
C VAL A 94 10.21 -50.22 5.53
N ASP A 95 9.96 -48.96 5.20
CA ASP A 95 10.88 -48.09 4.46
C ASP A 95 12.33 -48.11 4.99
N ALA A 96 12.53 -48.02 6.30
CA ALA A 96 13.83 -47.98 6.94
C ALA A 96 14.62 -49.31 6.87
N VAL A 97 13.96 -50.42 6.51
CA VAL A 97 14.58 -51.75 6.43
C VAL A 97 14.57 -52.29 5.01
N CYS A 98 13.45 -52.16 4.29
CA CYS A 98 13.25 -52.66 2.94
C CYS A 98 14.04 -51.86 1.89
N ILE A 99 14.38 -50.61 2.19
CA ILE A 99 15.20 -49.74 1.35
C ILE A 99 16.60 -49.65 1.94
N ASN A 100 17.61 -49.85 1.10
CA ASN A 100 18.99 -49.55 1.46
C ASN A 100 19.19 -48.04 1.52
N GLN A 101 19.02 -47.48 2.72
CA GLN A 101 19.08 -46.03 2.97
C GLN A 101 20.45 -45.40 2.62
N ASN A 102 21.51 -46.21 2.49
CA ASN A 102 22.86 -45.77 2.13
C ASN A 102 23.10 -45.76 0.60
N ASN A 103 22.16 -46.27 -0.21
CA ASN A 103 22.24 -46.25 -1.67
C ASN A 103 21.26 -45.21 -2.23
N GLU A 104 21.78 -44.07 -2.70
CA GLU A 104 20.95 -42.96 -3.17
C GLU A 104 20.11 -43.30 -4.41
N ALA A 105 20.65 -44.09 -5.34
CA ALA A 105 19.94 -44.53 -6.54
C ALA A 105 18.75 -45.44 -6.16
N GLU A 106 18.99 -46.38 -5.25
CA GLU A 106 17.94 -47.25 -4.73
C GLU A 106 16.88 -46.45 -3.96
N ARG A 107 17.30 -45.54 -3.07
CA ARG A 107 16.39 -44.69 -2.30
C ARG A 107 15.52 -43.85 -3.22
N GLY A 108 16.09 -43.21 -4.24
CA GLY A 108 15.35 -42.42 -5.23
C GLY A 108 14.33 -43.27 -5.98
N HIS A 109 14.76 -44.44 -6.46
CA HIS A 109 13.90 -45.41 -7.15
C HIS A 109 12.72 -45.87 -6.27
N GLN A 110 12.97 -46.25 -5.00
CA GLN A 110 11.92 -46.71 -4.09
C GLN A 110 10.96 -45.60 -3.66
N VAL A 111 11.46 -44.37 -3.43
CA VAL A 111 10.62 -43.21 -3.11
C VAL A 111 9.63 -42.91 -4.24
N GLN A 112 10.05 -43.02 -5.50
CA GLN A 112 9.16 -42.87 -6.65
C GLN A 112 8.07 -43.97 -6.70
N GLN A 113 8.36 -45.15 -6.17
CA GLN A 113 7.40 -46.27 -6.10
C GLN A 113 6.50 -46.26 -4.86
N MET A 114 6.78 -45.45 -3.83
CA MET A 114 6.03 -45.48 -2.56
C MET A 114 4.51 -45.39 -2.75
N GLY A 115 4.02 -44.52 -3.64
CA GLY A 115 2.59 -44.44 -3.94
C GLY A 115 2.00 -45.78 -4.38
N CYS A 116 2.70 -46.50 -5.25
CA CYS A 116 2.31 -47.85 -5.67
C CYS A 116 2.40 -48.86 -4.53
N ILE A 117 3.48 -48.85 -3.73
CA ILE A 117 3.69 -49.76 -2.60
C ILE A 117 2.54 -49.63 -1.58
N TYR A 118 2.23 -48.41 -1.13
CA TYR A 118 1.16 -48.18 -0.15
C TYR A 118 -0.23 -48.47 -0.73
N SER A 119 -0.45 -48.20 -2.03
CA SER A 119 -1.74 -48.48 -2.68
C SER A 119 -2.03 -49.97 -2.90
N ARG A 120 -0.99 -50.82 -2.90
CA ARG A 120 -1.08 -52.27 -3.15
C ARG A 120 -1.03 -53.11 -1.88
N ALA A 121 -0.58 -52.55 -0.75
CA ALA A 121 -0.61 -53.21 0.55
C ALA A 121 -2.04 -53.66 0.92
N GLU A 122 -2.16 -54.80 1.61
CA GLU A 122 -3.46 -55.30 2.10
C GLU A 122 -4.05 -54.33 3.13
N GLN A 123 -3.21 -53.87 4.04
CA GLN A 123 -3.52 -52.84 5.03
C GLN A 123 -2.28 -52.01 5.37
N ILE A 124 -2.53 -50.77 5.77
CA ILE A 124 -1.51 -49.90 6.35
C ILE A 124 -1.61 -49.95 7.87
N ILE A 125 -0.49 -50.25 8.52
CA ILE A 125 -0.38 -50.26 9.97
C ILE A 125 0.18 -48.92 10.42
N ILE A 126 -0.66 -48.07 11.00
CA ILE A 126 -0.28 -46.77 11.56
C ILE A 126 0.13 -46.97 13.01
N TRP A 127 1.42 -46.94 13.31
CA TRP A 127 1.90 -47.07 14.67
C TRP A 127 2.19 -45.71 15.30
N LEU A 128 1.43 -45.35 16.33
CA LEU A 128 1.48 -44.05 17.02
C LEU A 128 2.42 -44.03 18.24
N GLY A 129 3.15 -45.12 18.47
CA GLY A 129 4.05 -45.27 19.60
C GLY A 129 3.51 -46.20 20.69
N GLN A 130 4.30 -46.33 21.76
CA GLN A 130 3.93 -47.11 22.94
C GLN A 130 2.68 -46.53 23.65
N GLY A 131 1.83 -47.45 24.11
CA GLY A 131 0.61 -47.14 24.85
C GLY A 131 0.90 -46.64 26.26
N ARG A 132 0.06 -45.73 26.75
CA ARG A 132 -0.01 -45.24 28.13
C ARG A 132 -1.37 -45.56 28.73
N TYR A 133 -1.54 -45.37 30.03
CA TYR A 133 -2.79 -45.65 30.71
C TYR A 133 -3.99 -44.94 30.06
N GLU A 134 -3.84 -43.65 29.76
CA GLU A 134 -4.86 -42.80 29.12
C GLU A 134 -5.13 -43.22 27.67
N THR A 135 -4.08 -43.48 26.88
CA THR A 135 -4.25 -43.88 25.47
C THR A 135 -4.83 -45.29 25.37
N ASN A 136 -4.48 -46.19 26.28
CA ASN A 136 -5.06 -47.53 26.35
C ASN A 136 -6.56 -47.47 26.65
N ALA A 137 -6.99 -46.57 27.54
CA ALA A 137 -8.42 -46.36 27.79
C ALA A 137 -9.18 -45.93 26.51
N VAL A 138 -8.60 -45.04 25.70
CA VAL A 138 -9.16 -44.65 24.40
C VAL A 138 -9.19 -45.82 23.43
N MET A 139 -8.06 -46.51 23.24
CA MET A 139 -7.96 -47.59 22.26
C MET A 139 -8.89 -48.77 22.61
N ASP A 140 -9.01 -49.11 23.90
CA ASP A 140 -9.96 -50.13 24.37
C ASP A 140 -11.43 -49.68 24.16
N SER A 141 -11.75 -48.41 24.38
CA SER A 141 -13.09 -47.85 24.10
C SER A 141 -13.44 -47.92 22.61
N LEU A 142 -12.50 -47.52 21.76
CA LEU A 142 -12.70 -47.57 20.31
C LEU A 142 -12.75 -49.01 19.80
N LYS A 143 -12.04 -49.94 20.43
CA LYS A 143 -12.11 -51.37 20.09
C LYS A 143 -13.47 -51.97 20.42
N GLN A 144 -13.99 -51.67 21.61
CA GLN A 144 -15.35 -52.05 22.01
C GLN A 144 -16.39 -51.46 21.05
N LEU A 145 -16.24 -50.17 20.67
CA LEU A 145 -17.10 -49.54 19.66
C LEU A 145 -17.03 -50.26 18.31
N GLU A 146 -15.83 -50.63 17.86
CA GLU A 146 -15.64 -51.38 16.62
C GLU A 146 -16.39 -52.72 16.65
N GLU A 147 -16.31 -53.45 17.75
CA GLU A 147 -16.98 -54.73 17.95
C GLU A 147 -18.51 -54.57 17.96
N GLU A 148 -19.05 -53.63 18.72
CA GLU A 148 -20.49 -53.33 18.76
C GLU A 148 -21.02 -52.87 17.39
N SER A 149 -20.18 -52.19 16.60
CA SER A 149 -20.53 -51.73 15.26
C SER A 149 -20.65 -52.87 14.23
N ARG A 150 -19.99 -54.02 14.45
CA ARG A 150 -20.12 -55.19 13.57
C ARG A 150 -21.50 -55.83 13.68
N GLU A 151 -22.15 -55.72 14.83
CA GLU A 151 -23.49 -56.24 15.08
C GLU A 151 -24.60 -55.31 14.52
N HIS A 152 -24.26 -54.07 14.14
CA HIS A 152 -25.18 -53.06 13.62
C HIS A 152 -24.68 -52.49 12.28
N PRO A 153 -24.92 -53.15 11.13
CA PRO A 153 -24.32 -52.75 9.85
C PRO A 153 -24.62 -51.29 9.46
N TYR A 154 -23.57 -50.46 9.43
CA TYR A 154 -23.66 -48.99 9.30
C TYR A 154 -23.00 -48.47 8.02
N LYS A 155 -23.25 -49.10 6.86
CA LYS A 155 -22.54 -48.81 5.60
C LYS A 155 -22.50 -47.31 5.22
N ASP A 156 -23.49 -46.52 5.64
CA ASP A 156 -23.67 -45.13 5.21
C ASP A 156 -23.76 -44.08 6.34
N TRP A 157 -23.43 -44.42 7.60
CA TRP A 157 -23.51 -43.43 8.69
C TRP A 157 -22.45 -42.34 8.53
N LYS A 158 -22.89 -41.07 8.49
CA LYS A 158 -21.99 -39.91 8.44
C LYS A 158 -21.26 -39.72 9.78
N LEU A 159 -20.12 -39.02 9.75
CA LEU A 159 -19.27 -38.78 10.93
C LEU A 159 -20.03 -38.15 12.11
N GLY A 160 -21.07 -37.34 11.83
CA GLY A 160 -21.88 -36.64 12.83
C GLY A 160 -23.24 -37.29 13.15
N ASP A 161 -23.46 -38.54 12.74
CA ASP A 161 -24.74 -39.21 12.94
C ASP A 161 -25.03 -39.50 14.43
N LYS A 162 -26.27 -39.27 14.88
CA LYS A 162 -26.71 -39.53 16.26
C LYS A 162 -26.59 -41.02 16.64
N HIS A 163 -26.61 -41.92 15.66
CA HIS A 163 -26.43 -43.35 15.91
C HIS A 163 -25.05 -43.66 16.51
N TRP A 164 -24.01 -42.93 16.12
CA TRP A 164 -22.67 -43.07 16.69
C TRP A 164 -22.64 -42.68 18.17
N ILE A 165 -23.33 -41.61 18.54
CA ILE A 165 -23.44 -41.18 19.95
C ILE A 165 -24.16 -42.23 20.79
N LYS A 166 -25.21 -42.85 20.22
CA LYS A 166 -25.95 -43.92 20.89
C LYS A 166 -25.08 -45.15 21.13
N LEU A 167 -24.33 -45.60 20.12
CA LEU A 167 -23.42 -46.74 20.22
C LEU A 167 -22.22 -46.43 21.15
N TRP A 168 -21.69 -45.21 21.10
CA TRP A 168 -20.66 -44.78 22.04
C TRP A 168 -21.13 -44.81 23.50
N SER A 169 -22.42 -44.56 23.75
CA SER A 169 -22.97 -44.62 25.10
C SER A 169 -22.99 -46.04 25.68
N SER A 170 -23.10 -47.09 24.85
CA SER A 170 -23.07 -48.49 25.33
C SER A 170 -21.68 -48.98 25.73
N VAL A 171 -20.63 -48.43 25.11
CA VAL A 171 -19.22 -48.78 25.37
C VAL A 171 -18.78 -48.58 26.83
N HIS A 172 -19.44 -47.68 27.57
CA HIS A 172 -19.02 -47.25 28.90
C HIS A 172 -19.22 -48.31 30.01
N GLY A 173 -20.14 -49.27 29.83
CA GLY A 173 -20.56 -50.18 30.91
C GLY A 173 -19.43 -51.04 31.47
N ASN A 174 -18.64 -51.69 30.60
CA ASN A 174 -17.56 -52.60 31.01
C ASN A 174 -16.21 -51.90 31.24
N LEU A 175 -15.99 -50.73 30.65
CA LEU A 175 -14.69 -50.06 30.69
C LEU A 175 -14.53 -49.16 31.93
N ARG A 176 -15.62 -48.65 32.52
CA ARG A 176 -15.55 -47.83 33.73
C ARG A 176 -14.99 -48.56 34.95
N SER A 177 -15.16 -49.88 35.03
CA SER A 177 -14.55 -50.70 36.09
C SER A 177 -13.03 -50.85 35.91
N ARG A 178 -12.56 -50.93 34.66
CA ARG A 178 -11.14 -51.05 34.30
C ARG A 178 -10.39 -49.72 34.35
N TYR A 179 -11.08 -48.63 34.02
CA TYR A 179 -10.54 -47.27 33.92
C TYR A 179 -11.38 -46.29 34.74
N PRO A 180 -11.09 -46.10 36.05
CA PRO A 180 -11.77 -45.11 36.88
C PRO A 180 -11.60 -43.69 36.32
N GLY A 181 -12.71 -42.98 36.10
CA GLY A 181 -12.69 -41.67 35.45
C GLY A 181 -12.53 -41.75 33.92
N LEU A 182 -13.08 -42.79 33.30
CA LEU A 182 -12.96 -43.13 31.87
C LEU A 182 -13.11 -41.92 30.94
N GLU A 183 -14.12 -41.08 31.12
CA GLU A 183 -14.39 -39.94 30.23
C GLU A 183 -13.24 -38.91 30.25
N ARG A 184 -12.67 -38.64 31.43
CA ARG A 184 -11.49 -37.77 31.57
C ARG A 184 -10.28 -38.39 30.87
N LEU A 185 -10.06 -39.70 31.09
CA LEU A 185 -8.96 -40.44 30.47
C LEU A 185 -9.12 -40.52 28.95
N GLN A 186 -10.34 -40.67 28.44
CA GLN A 186 -10.63 -40.65 27.01
C GLN A 186 -10.28 -39.31 26.40
N HIS A 187 -10.69 -38.22 27.05
CA HIS A 187 -10.42 -36.86 26.61
C HIS A 187 -8.92 -36.51 26.64
N GLU A 188 -8.18 -36.92 27.67
CA GLU A 188 -6.71 -36.76 27.75
C GLU A 188 -5.99 -37.67 26.73
N GLY A 189 -6.41 -38.93 26.63
CA GLY A 189 -5.80 -39.94 25.78
C GLY A 189 -5.89 -39.62 24.29
N ILE A 190 -7.03 -39.11 23.80
CA ILE A 190 -7.17 -38.76 22.39
C ILE A 190 -6.29 -37.56 22.03
N LYS A 191 -6.15 -36.58 22.93
CA LYS A 191 -5.20 -35.47 22.74
C LYS A 191 -3.76 -35.99 22.65
N LEU A 192 -3.36 -36.86 23.58
CA LEU A 192 -2.03 -37.48 23.57
C LEU A 192 -1.74 -38.31 22.30
N LEU A 193 -2.75 -38.89 21.66
CA LEU A 193 -2.60 -39.61 20.39
C LEU A 193 -2.48 -38.64 19.21
N LEU A 194 -3.30 -37.58 19.16
CA LEU A 194 -3.29 -36.58 18.10
C LEU A 194 -2.04 -35.66 18.15
N ASP A 195 -1.44 -35.51 19.33
CA ASP A 195 -0.19 -34.76 19.53
C ASP A 195 1.07 -35.56 19.15
N ARG A 196 0.91 -36.83 18.73
CA ARG A 196 2.06 -37.66 18.35
C ARG A 196 2.72 -37.11 17.07
N PRO A 197 4.07 -37.15 16.98
CA PRO A 197 4.82 -36.67 15.81
C PRO A 197 4.34 -37.20 14.46
N TRP A 198 3.76 -38.40 14.44
CA TRP A 198 3.21 -39.03 13.24
C TRP A 198 2.20 -38.14 12.51
N PHE A 199 1.28 -37.48 13.23
CA PHE A 199 0.27 -36.60 12.63
C PHE A 199 0.88 -35.39 11.91
N TYR A 200 2.11 -35.02 12.26
CA TYR A 200 2.78 -33.86 11.69
C TYR A 200 3.76 -34.22 10.57
N ARG A 201 4.03 -35.49 10.26
CA ARG A 201 4.93 -35.82 9.13
C ARG A 201 4.22 -35.55 7.81
N VAL A 202 4.91 -34.99 6.82
CA VAL A 202 4.30 -34.77 5.49
C VAL A 202 4.15 -36.07 4.69
N TRP A 203 5.09 -37.01 4.81
CA TRP A 203 5.11 -38.23 4.00
C TRP A 203 3.96 -39.19 4.30
N ILE A 204 3.46 -39.22 5.54
CA ILE A 204 2.31 -40.03 5.95
C ILE A 204 1.04 -39.69 5.16
N LEU A 205 0.97 -38.50 4.56
CA LEU A 205 -0.19 -38.08 3.77
C LEU A 205 -0.38 -38.99 2.57
N GLN A 206 0.69 -39.36 1.86
CA GLN A 206 0.59 -40.32 0.75
C GLN A 206 0.27 -41.72 1.24
N GLU A 207 0.85 -42.11 2.37
CA GLU A 207 0.68 -43.44 2.96
C GLU A 207 -0.78 -43.70 3.32
N VAL A 208 -1.41 -42.74 4.01
CA VAL A 208 -2.81 -42.80 4.44
C VAL A 208 -3.76 -42.56 3.27
N ALA A 209 -3.46 -41.60 2.39
CA ALA A 209 -4.30 -41.29 1.23
C ALA A 209 -4.36 -42.43 0.21
N ASN A 210 -3.29 -43.22 0.05
CA ASN A 210 -3.27 -44.34 -0.89
C ASN A 210 -3.74 -45.65 -0.26
N ALA A 211 -3.84 -45.73 1.07
CA ALA A 211 -4.29 -46.92 1.79
C ALA A 211 -5.69 -47.39 1.33
N ARG A 212 -5.81 -48.68 1.00
CA ARG A 212 -7.10 -49.34 0.78
C ARG A 212 -7.84 -49.56 2.11
N THR A 213 -7.10 -50.06 3.09
CA THR A 213 -7.54 -50.23 4.47
C THR A 213 -6.38 -49.85 5.40
N ALA A 214 -6.70 -49.43 6.63
CA ALA A 214 -5.69 -49.06 7.59
C ALA A 214 -6.15 -49.34 9.03
N VAL A 215 -5.18 -49.62 9.90
CA VAL A 215 -5.36 -49.86 11.33
C VAL A 215 -4.43 -48.94 12.12
N VAL A 216 -4.93 -48.37 13.20
CA VAL A 216 -4.14 -47.57 14.14
C VAL A 216 -3.71 -48.45 15.30
N LEU A 217 -2.42 -48.47 15.59
CA LEU A 217 -1.80 -49.16 16.71
C LEU A 217 -1.23 -48.16 17.71
N SER A 218 -1.41 -48.47 18.99
CA SER A 218 -0.77 -47.79 20.12
C SER A 218 -0.39 -48.84 21.17
N GLY A 219 0.90 -49.10 21.31
CA GLY A 219 1.39 -50.32 21.96
C GLY A 219 0.81 -51.56 21.28
N ASN A 220 0.31 -52.50 22.08
CA ASN A 220 -0.35 -53.73 21.62
C ASN A 220 -1.87 -53.59 21.40
N ARG A 221 -2.43 -52.38 21.36
CA ARG A 221 -3.85 -52.13 21.06
C ARG A 221 -4.03 -51.65 19.63
N SER A 222 -5.07 -52.14 18.97
CA SER A 222 -5.36 -51.79 17.57
C SER A 222 -6.84 -51.51 17.33
N VAL A 223 -7.13 -50.56 16.44
CA VAL A 223 -8.48 -50.26 15.96
C VAL A 223 -8.44 -49.81 14.49
N SER A 224 -9.46 -50.11 13.70
CA SER A 224 -9.52 -49.61 12.32
C SER A 224 -9.56 -48.08 12.24
N THR A 225 -8.95 -47.51 11.20
CA THR A 225 -9.01 -46.06 10.96
C THR A 225 -10.44 -45.54 10.80
N ARG A 226 -11.34 -46.39 10.27
CA ARG A 226 -12.78 -46.08 10.14
C ARG A 226 -13.40 -45.70 11.48
N ILE A 227 -13.03 -46.39 12.56
CA ILE A 227 -13.53 -46.11 13.91
C ILE A 227 -12.67 -45.04 14.59
N PHE A 228 -11.34 -45.08 14.41
CA PHE A 228 -10.43 -44.10 15.00
C PHE A 228 -10.78 -42.65 14.61
N ALA A 229 -11.13 -42.42 13.33
CA ALA A 229 -11.50 -41.08 12.84
C ALA A 229 -12.74 -40.48 13.53
N LEU A 230 -13.57 -41.30 14.17
CA LEU A 230 -14.75 -40.85 14.94
C LEU A 230 -14.39 -40.37 16.35
N ALA A 231 -13.23 -40.77 16.88
CA ALA A 231 -12.87 -40.59 18.28
C ALA A 231 -12.95 -39.12 18.75
N PRO A 232 -12.43 -38.11 18.01
CA PRO A 232 -12.50 -36.73 18.48
C PRO A 232 -13.94 -36.21 18.57
N PHE A 233 -14.78 -36.56 17.59
CA PHE A 233 -16.21 -36.21 17.61
C PHE A 233 -16.94 -36.85 18.80
N LEU A 234 -16.74 -38.15 19.01
CA LEU A 234 -17.40 -38.91 20.08
C LEU A 234 -16.98 -38.47 21.49
N ILE A 235 -15.71 -38.11 21.66
CA ILE A 235 -15.13 -37.71 22.95
C ILE A 235 -15.34 -36.20 23.20
N GLY A 236 -15.69 -35.41 22.17
CA GLY A 236 -15.87 -33.96 22.28
C GLY A 236 -14.55 -33.18 22.29
N VAL A 237 -13.53 -33.70 21.61
CA VAL A 237 -12.24 -33.02 21.40
C VAL A 237 -12.20 -32.44 20.00
N LYS A 238 -11.86 -31.15 19.89
CA LYS A 238 -11.61 -30.49 18.61
C LYS A 238 -10.13 -30.63 18.25
N PRO A 239 -9.75 -31.41 17.22
CA PRO A 239 -8.37 -31.50 16.78
C PRO A 239 -7.86 -30.17 16.22
N GLU A 240 -6.53 -30.02 16.15
CA GLU A 240 -5.95 -28.97 15.31
C GLU A 240 -6.41 -29.14 13.85
N PRO A 241 -6.60 -28.05 13.08
CA PRO A 241 -7.11 -28.12 11.70
C PRO A 241 -6.33 -29.08 10.79
N HIS A 242 -5.00 -29.13 10.94
CA HIS A 242 -4.13 -30.04 10.21
C HIS A 242 -4.37 -31.51 10.61
N CYS A 243 -4.43 -31.82 11.91
CA CYS A 243 -4.72 -33.17 12.38
C CYS A 243 -6.12 -33.63 11.94
N GLN A 244 -7.10 -32.73 11.96
CA GLN A 244 -8.43 -33.02 11.40
C GLN A 244 -8.33 -33.36 9.91
N ALA A 245 -7.56 -32.61 9.12
CA ALA A 245 -7.33 -32.93 7.71
C ALA A 245 -6.69 -34.32 7.51
N VAL A 246 -5.80 -34.77 8.40
CA VAL A 246 -5.25 -36.14 8.35
C VAL A 246 -6.32 -37.20 8.65
N LEU A 247 -7.20 -36.96 9.64
CA LEU A 247 -8.33 -37.84 9.95
C LEU A 247 -9.36 -37.88 8.81
N ASP A 248 -9.53 -36.76 8.10
CA ASP A 248 -10.45 -36.61 6.98
C ASP A 248 -10.06 -37.46 5.76
N ILE A 249 -8.79 -37.84 5.63
CA ILE A 249 -8.28 -38.65 4.50
C ILE A 249 -8.11 -40.14 4.83
N MET A 250 -8.27 -40.51 6.11
CA MET A 250 -8.17 -41.89 6.55
C MET A 250 -9.21 -42.80 5.87
N PRO A 251 -8.84 -44.05 5.50
CA PRO A 251 -9.77 -45.00 4.89
C PRO A 251 -11.02 -45.22 5.76
N GLY A 252 -12.20 -45.02 5.17
CA GLY A 252 -13.49 -45.17 5.84
C GLY A 252 -14.51 -44.08 5.47
N ALA A 253 -15.56 -43.94 6.28
CA ALA A 253 -16.64 -42.98 6.05
C ALA A 253 -16.18 -41.51 6.14
N SER A 254 -15.08 -41.23 6.86
CA SER A 254 -14.47 -39.90 6.97
C SER A 254 -14.08 -39.37 5.58
N ARG A 255 -13.27 -40.14 4.85
CA ARG A 255 -12.81 -39.84 3.48
C ARG A 255 -13.92 -39.59 2.47
N ASN A 256 -15.05 -40.28 2.61
CA ASN A 256 -16.17 -40.15 1.67
C ASN A 256 -17.07 -38.95 1.95
N ASN A 257 -17.08 -38.45 3.20
CA ASN A 257 -17.97 -37.38 3.65
C ASN A 257 -17.24 -36.07 3.98
N SER A 258 -15.92 -36.02 3.82
CA SER A 258 -15.09 -34.84 4.06
C SER A 258 -14.77 -34.09 2.77
N TRP A 259 -14.02 -32.99 2.86
CA TRP A 259 -13.46 -32.25 1.72
C TRP A 259 -12.65 -33.14 0.78
N TRP A 260 -12.17 -34.30 1.26
CA TRP A 260 -11.39 -35.23 0.44
C TRP A 260 -12.20 -35.84 -0.71
N SER A 261 -13.53 -35.92 -0.63
CA SER A 261 -14.36 -36.45 -1.72
C SER A 261 -14.57 -35.45 -2.88
N GLN A 262 -14.17 -34.19 -2.69
CA GLN A 262 -14.27 -33.11 -3.68
C GLN A 262 -13.04 -33.08 -4.62
N LYS A 263 -12.94 -32.06 -5.50
CA LYS A 263 -11.75 -31.85 -6.34
C LYS A 263 -10.55 -31.48 -5.46
N ARG A 264 -9.48 -32.27 -5.54
CA ARG A 264 -8.26 -32.13 -4.73
C ARG A 264 -7.13 -31.50 -5.53
N GLY A 265 -7.22 -30.20 -5.74
CA GLY A 265 -6.12 -29.43 -6.33
C GLY A 265 -4.96 -29.25 -5.35
N LEU A 266 -3.76 -28.98 -5.89
CA LEU A 266 -2.56 -28.74 -5.07
C LEU A 266 -2.75 -27.59 -4.08
N TYR A 267 -3.44 -26.51 -4.47
CA TYR A 267 -3.75 -25.38 -3.57
C TYR A 267 -4.48 -25.84 -2.31
N THR A 268 -5.56 -26.61 -2.46
CA THR A 268 -6.37 -27.12 -1.35
C THR A 268 -5.54 -28.01 -0.44
N LEU A 269 -4.73 -28.90 -1.01
CA LEU A 269 -3.85 -29.80 -0.26
C LEU A 269 -2.81 -29.02 0.56
N LEU A 270 -2.14 -28.04 -0.05
CA LEU A 270 -1.18 -27.19 0.65
C LEU A 270 -1.85 -26.41 1.79
N LEU A 271 -3.08 -25.91 1.58
CA LEU A 271 -3.81 -25.17 2.60
C LEU A 271 -4.23 -26.06 3.79
N LYS A 272 -4.73 -27.28 3.51
CA LYS A 272 -5.13 -28.27 4.53
C LYS A 272 -3.94 -28.81 5.32
N PHE A 273 -2.82 -29.06 4.65
CA PHE A 273 -1.64 -29.73 5.22
C PHE A 273 -0.44 -28.81 5.51
N ARG A 274 -0.61 -27.48 5.46
CA ARG A 274 0.46 -26.52 5.81
C ARG A 274 1.03 -26.68 7.22
N GLY A 275 0.31 -27.38 8.11
CA GLY A 275 0.77 -27.72 9.47
C GLY A 275 1.74 -28.90 9.52
N SER A 276 1.95 -29.62 8.42
CA SER A 276 2.95 -30.69 8.34
C SER A 276 4.37 -30.17 8.52
N LYS A 277 5.25 -31.11 8.85
CA LYS A 277 6.68 -30.96 9.09
C LYS A 277 7.42 -31.92 8.17
N ALA A 278 8.51 -31.42 7.63
CA ALA A 278 9.43 -32.17 6.80
C ALA A 278 10.86 -31.79 7.19
N THR A 279 11.78 -32.76 7.10
CA THR A 279 13.21 -32.51 7.29
C THR A 279 13.75 -31.68 6.13
N ASP A 280 13.39 -32.05 4.90
CA ASP A 280 13.63 -31.24 3.71
C ASP A 280 12.41 -30.32 3.45
N PRO A 281 12.57 -28.99 3.42
CA PRO A 281 11.46 -28.09 3.16
C PRO A 281 10.72 -28.35 1.84
N ARG A 282 11.38 -28.90 0.81
CA ARG A 282 10.78 -29.17 -0.52
C ARG A 282 9.71 -30.26 -0.46
N ASP A 283 9.83 -31.19 0.49
CA ASP A 283 8.87 -32.29 0.67
C ASP A 283 7.47 -31.80 1.05
N MET A 284 7.34 -30.58 1.59
CA MET A 284 6.04 -29.95 1.83
C MET A 284 5.19 -29.82 0.55
N ILE A 285 5.83 -29.79 -0.61
CA ILE A 285 5.18 -29.78 -1.92
C ILE A 285 5.25 -31.18 -2.56
N PHE A 286 6.44 -31.79 -2.59
CA PHE A 286 6.65 -33.06 -3.28
C PHE A 286 5.79 -34.20 -2.74
N ALA A 287 5.57 -34.26 -1.42
CA ALA A 287 4.71 -35.27 -0.81
C ALA A 287 3.23 -35.11 -1.21
N LEU A 288 2.79 -33.95 -1.72
CA LEU A 288 1.41 -33.75 -2.14
C LEU A 288 1.18 -34.03 -3.63
N LEU A 289 2.23 -34.07 -4.46
CA LEU A 289 2.10 -34.24 -5.91
C LEU A 289 1.44 -35.57 -6.30
N GLY A 290 1.71 -36.65 -5.56
CA GLY A 290 1.12 -37.98 -5.83
C GLY A 290 -0.39 -38.06 -5.57
N ILE A 291 -0.94 -37.13 -4.78
CA ILE A 291 -2.36 -37.11 -4.36
C ILE A 291 -3.14 -35.92 -4.93
N ALA A 292 -2.46 -34.92 -5.50
CA ALA A 292 -3.05 -33.83 -6.25
C ALA A 292 -3.62 -34.31 -7.60
N LEU A 293 -4.84 -33.87 -7.95
CA LEU A 293 -5.50 -34.27 -9.20
C LEU A 293 -5.14 -33.38 -10.39
N ASP A 294 -4.82 -32.10 -10.14
CA ASP A 294 -4.50 -31.06 -11.12
C ASP A 294 -3.03 -31.10 -11.61
N VAL A 295 -2.15 -31.81 -10.91
CA VAL A 295 -0.71 -31.89 -11.25
C VAL A 295 -0.38 -33.05 -12.18
N ARG A 296 -1.26 -34.05 -12.33
CA ARG A 296 -0.95 -35.33 -13.00
C ARG A 296 -0.46 -35.18 -14.45
N ASP A 297 -0.88 -34.12 -15.15
CA ASP A 297 -0.51 -33.83 -16.54
C ASP A 297 0.46 -32.62 -16.68
N SER A 298 0.98 -32.10 -15.56
CA SER A 298 1.86 -30.93 -15.56
C SER A 298 3.32 -31.32 -15.80
N ASN A 299 3.94 -30.72 -16.81
CA ASN A 299 5.40 -30.78 -17.01
C ASN A 299 6.16 -29.78 -16.14
N ILE A 300 5.46 -28.85 -15.48
CA ILE A 300 6.05 -27.73 -14.74
C ILE A 300 6.46 -28.16 -13.33
N LEU A 301 5.66 -29.01 -12.67
CA LEU A 301 5.86 -29.37 -11.26
C LEU A 301 6.12 -30.87 -11.09
N ARG A 302 7.37 -31.23 -10.80
CA ARG A 302 7.81 -32.61 -10.51
C ARG A 302 8.78 -32.62 -9.33
N ALA A 303 8.88 -33.74 -8.63
CA ALA A 303 9.84 -33.91 -7.55
C ALA A 303 11.27 -33.95 -8.11
N ASP A 304 12.01 -32.86 -7.89
CA ASP A 304 13.39 -32.69 -8.36
C ASP A 304 14.25 -32.11 -7.24
N TYR A 305 15.05 -32.97 -6.62
CA TYR A 305 15.94 -32.59 -5.52
C TYR A 305 17.23 -31.91 -5.98
N THR A 306 17.44 -31.74 -7.30
CA THR A 306 18.53 -30.90 -7.81
C THR A 306 18.19 -29.41 -7.69
N LYS A 307 16.90 -29.07 -7.60
CA LYS A 307 16.41 -27.69 -7.44
C LYS A 307 16.55 -27.19 -6.01
N THR A 308 16.84 -25.90 -5.87
CA THR A 308 16.82 -25.23 -4.56
C THR A 308 15.39 -25.09 -4.03
N VAL A 309 15.26 -24.75 -2.74
CA VAL A 309 13.94 -24.52 -2.13
C VAL A 309 13.21 -23.36 -2.84
N GLU A 310 13.94 -22.32 -3.23
CA GLU A 310 13.44 -21.15 -3.93
C GLU A 310 12.92 -21.50 -5.33
N GLU A 311 13.63 -22.33 -6.08
CA GLU A 311 13.20 -22.81 -7.40
C GLU A 311 11.92 -23.64 -7.31
N VAL A 312 11.81 -24.51 -6.29
CA VAL A 312 10.59 -25.30 -6.05
C VAL A 312 9.40 -24.40 -5.66
N ILE A 313 9.63 -23.38 -4.82
CA ILE A 313 8.62 -22.38 -4.48
C ILE A 313 8.19 -21.62 -5.74
N HIS A 314 9.13 -21.24 -6.58
CA HIS A 314 8.87 -20.55 -7.84
C HIS A 314 7.99 -21.39 -8.77
N ASP A 315 8.34 -22.65 -8.99
CA ASP A 315 7.57 -23.56 -9.84
C ASP A 315 6.15 -23.77 -9.30
N ALA A 316 6.02 -23.97 -7.99
CA ALA A 316 4.72 -24.13 -7.35
C ALA A 316 3.87 -22.85 -7.45
N ALA A 317 4.47 -21.68 -7.23
CA ALA A 317 3.77 -20.42 -7.36
C ALA A 317 3.37 -20.12 -8.81
N SER A 318 4.24 -20.43 -9.77
CA SER A 318 3.95 -20.32 -11.19
C SER A 318 2.83 -21.26 -11.62
N PHE A 319 2.81 -22.49 -11.12
CA PHE A 319 1.72 -23.44 -11.38
C PHE A 319 0.39 -22.97 -10.78
N LEU A 320 0.41 -22.51 -9.52
CA LEU A 320 -0.81 -22.13 -8.79
C LEU A 320 -1.37 -20.77 -9.20
N PHE A 321 -0.52 -19.81 -9.58
CA PHE A 321 -0.91 -18.41 -9.72
C PHE A 321 -0.37 -17.75 -11.00
N GLY A 322 0.37 -18.47 -11.85
CA GLY A 322 0.96 -17.89 -13.06
C GLY A 322 1.95 -16.74 -12.80
N LEU A 323 2.49 -16.65 -11.58
CA LEU A 323 3.29 -15.52 -11.10
C LEU A 323 4.51 -15.98 -10.31
N SER A 324 5.56 -15.16 -10.38
CA SER A 324 6.75 -15.28 -9.55
C SER A 324 6.60 -14.40 -8.30
N PHE A 325 6.81 -14.97 -7.12
CA PHE A 325 6.75 -14.25 -5.85
C PHE A 325 8.08 -14.33 -5.11
N PRO A 326 8.51 -13.27 -4.39
CA PRO A 326 9.83 -13.17 -3.77
C PRO A 326 9.88 -13.88 -2.42
N TYR A 327 9.54 -15.16 -2.36
CA TYR A 327 9.63 -15.95 -1.15
C TYR A 327 10.87 -16.84 -1.17
N HIS A 328 11.67 -16.76 -0.11
CA HIS A 328 12.90 -17.54 0.04
C HIS A 328 12.75 -18.71 1.04
N THR A 329 11.59 -18.88 1.67
CA THR A 329 11.35 -19.98 2.62
C THR A 329 10.01 -20.65 2.40
N MET A 330 9.96 -21.98 2.53
CA MET A 330 8.73 -22.75 2.35
C MET A 330 7.64 -22.35 3.35
N ARG A 331 8.02 -22.11 4.62
CA ARG A 331 7.08 -21.63 5.63
C ARG A 331 6.45 -20.29 5.25
N GLY A 332 7.26 -19.34 4.75
CA GLY A 332 6.78 -18.04 4.31
C GLY A 332 5.85 -18.13 3.09
N PHE A 333 6.16 -19.01 2.14
CA PHE A 333 5.28 -19.30 1.01
C PHE A 333 3.92 -19.86 1.48
N LEU A 334 3.94 -20.92 2.30
CA LEU A 334 2.72 -21.59 2.79
C LEU A 334 1.83 -20.68 3.67
N SER A 335 2.43 -19.82 4.51
CA SER A 335 1.66 -18.88 5.35
C SER A 335 0.93 -17.81 4.53
N ASN A 336 1.41 -17.51 3.31
CA ASN A 336 0.86 -16.47 2.46
C ASN A 336 -0.04 -17.00 1.33
N LEU A 337 -0.29 -18.32 1.26
CA LEU A 337 -1.12 -18.93 0.20
C LEU A 337 -2.46 -18.23 0.00
N THR A 338 -3.16 -17.90 1.09
CA THR A 338 -4.45 -17.22 1.03
C THR A 338 -4.32 -15.79 0.46
N SER A 339 -3.32 -15.03 0.89
CA SER A 339 -3.08 -13.66 0.39
C SER A 339 -2.67 -13.65 -1.08
N MET A 340 -1.79 -14.58 -1.49
CA MET A 340 -1.41 -14.76 -2.90
C MET A 340 -2.62 -15.14 -3.75
N ASN A 341 -3.49 -16.04 -3.25
CA ASN A 341 -4.71 -16.42 -3.95
C ASN A 341 -5.65 -15.23 -4.12
N THR A 342 -5.85 -14.39 -3.08
CA THR A 342 -6.63 -13.15 -3.19
C THR A 342 -6.05 -12.20 -4.24
N THR A 343 -4.73 -12.01 -4.25
CA THR A 343 -4.04 -11.15 -5.22
C THR A 343 -4.19 -11.68 -6.65
N TYR A 344 -4.04 -12.98 -6.82
CA TYR A 344 -4.20 -13.64 -8.12
C TYR A 344 -5.64 -13.52 -8.63
N LEU A 345 -6.64 -13.76 -7.76
CA LEU A 345 -8.04 -13.61 -8.12
C LEU A 345 -8.38 -12.18 -8.53
N LYS A 346 -7.87 -11.18 -7.81
CA LYS A 346 -8.03 -9.77 -8.18
C LYS A 346 -7.52 -9.50 -9.60
N ARG A 347 -6.29 -9.93 -9.91
CA ARG A 347 -5.72 -9.79 -11.27
C ARG A 347 -6.51 -10.56 -12.32
N ALA A 348 -7.00 -11.75 -11.99
CA ALA A 348 -7.85 -12.52 -12.87
C ALA A 348 -9.15 -11.76 -13.17
N ALA A 349 -9.78 -11.15 -12.16
CA ALA A 349 -10.96 -10.28 -12.32
C ALA A 349 -10.70 -9.02 -13.15
N GLU A 350 -9.47 -8.51 -13.17
CA GLU A 350 -9.06 -7.39 -14.04
C GLU A 350 -8.78 -7.85 -15.49
N SER A 351 -8.61 -9.16 -15.72
CA SER A 351 -8.24 -9.71 -17.02
C SER A 351 -9.46 -9.87 -17.96
N SER A 352 -9.22 -9.91 -19.26
CA SER A 352 -10.26 -10.12 -20.28
C SER A 352 -10.73 -11.58 -20.43
N ASP A 353 -10.27 -12.50 -19.57
CA ASP A 353 -10.54 -13.94 -19.68
C ASP A 353 -11.46 -14.42 -18.53
N ALA A 354 -12.77 -14.25 -18.71
CA ALA A 354 -13.76 -14.76 -17.78
C ALA A 354 -13.73 -16.29 -17.63
N ASN A 355 -13.30 -17.03 -18.66
CA ASN A 355 -13.26 -18.50 -18.60
C ASN A 355 -12.21 -18.98 -17.60
N ASN A 356 -11.10 -18.24 -17.45
CA ASN A 356 -10.10 -18.55 -16.44
C ASN A 356 -10.67 -18.40 -15.01
N ILE A 357 -11.52 -17.40 -14.76
CA ILE A 357 -12.20 -17.23 -13.47
C ILE A 357 -13.20 -18.36 -13.21
N VAL A 358 -13.99 -18.75 -14.22
CA VAL A 358 -14.92 -19.89 -14.12
C VAL A 358 -14.14 -21.16 -13.73
N ARG A 359 -13.07 -21.46 -14.46
CA ARG A 359 -12.22 -22.61 -14.16
C ARG A 359 -11.67 -22.56 -12.74
N LEU A 360 -11.18 -21.40 -12.28
CA LEU A 360 -10.64 -21.23 -10.93
C LEU A 360 -11.70 -21.41 -9.84
N LEU A 361 -12.92 -20.91 -10.05
CA LEU A 361 -14.03 -21.08 -9.12
C LEU A 361 -14.55 -22.52 -9.10
N GLU A 362 -14.48 -23.24 -10.23
CA GLU A 362 -14.85 -24.66 -10.34
C GLU A 362 -13.78 -25.64 -9.85
N GLU A 363 -12.52 -25.22 -9.82
CA GLU A 363 -11.38 -26.06 -9.39
C GLU A 363 -11.01 -25.84 -7.91
N ARG A 364 -11.42 -24.72 -7.30
CA ARG A 364 -11.04 -24.35 -5.93
C ARG A 364 -12.26 -24.02 -5.07
N ASP A 365 -12.66 -24.99 -4.24
CA ASP A 365 -13.80 -24.84 -3.31
C ASP A 365 -13.54 -23.79 -2.20
N GLU A 366 -12.28 -23.47 -1.86
CA GLU A 366 -11.92 -22.55 -0.76
C GLU A 366 -11.57 -21.12 -1.21
N VAL A 367 -12.05 -20.68 -2.38
CA VAL A 367 -11.88 -19.29 -2.85
C VAL A 367 -12.82 -18.37 -2.07
N GLN A 368 -12.28 -17.47 -1.25
CA GLN A 368 -13.07 -16.40 -0.64
C GLN A 368 -13.30 -15.26 -1.64
N ILE A 369 -14.57 -14.91 -1.87
CA ILE A 369 -14.93 -13.70 -2.62
C ILE A 369 -14.72 -12.49 -1.71
N THR A 370 -13.71 -11.69 -2.02
CA THR A 370 -13.39 -10.45 -1.29
C THR A 370 -14.05 -9.23 -1.95
N GLU A 371 -14.19 -8.13 -1.20
CA GLU A 371 -14.66 -6.86 -1.76
C GLU A 371 -13.75 -6.38 -2.90
N GLU A 372 -12.42 -6.49 -2.74
CA GLU A 372 -11.46 -6.08 -3.76
C GLU A 372 -11.61 -6.86 -5.08
N PHE A 373 -11.92 -8.15 -4.99
CA PHE A 373 -12.16 -8.98 -6.17
C PHE A 373 -13.45 -8.55 -6.90
N LEU A 374 -14.51 -8.25 -6.15
CA LEU A 374 -15.77 -7.75 -6.72
C LEU A 374 -15.63 -6.35 -7.31
N GLU A 375 -14.86 -5.48 -6.68
CA GLU A 375 -14.53 -4.15 -7.18
C GLU A 375 -13.74 -4.23 -8.50
N ALA A 376 -12.72 -5.09 -8.56
CA ALA A 376 -11.97 -5.37 -9.78
C ALA A 376 -12.86 -5.91 -10.91
N ALA A 377 -13.76 -6.85 -10.59
CA ALA A 377 -14.72 -7.39 -11.56
C ALA A 377 -15.69 -6.30 -12.06
N ALA A 378 -16.21 -5.45 -11.17
CA ALA A 378 -17.09 -4.33 -11.53
C ALA A 378 -16.40 -3.29 -12.43
N GLY A 379 -15.12 -3.01 -12.19
CA GLY A 379 -14.30 -2.10 -13.00
C GLY A 379 -13.88 -2.67 -14.36
N ASN A 380 -13.99 -3.99 -14.57
CA ASN A 380 -13.56 -4.62 -15.81
C ASN A 380 -14.53 -4.34 -16.97
N THR A 381 -14.05 -3.58 -17.96
CA THR A 381 -14.84 -3.17 -19.13
C THR A 381 -15.01 -4.26 -20.20
N SER A 382 -14.26 -5.36 -20.11
CA SER A 382 -14.31 -6.46 -21.10
C SER A 382 -15.28 -7.56 -20.67
N SER A 383 -15.07 -8.10 -19.47
CA SER A 383 -15.78 -9.31 -19.01
C SER A 383 -16.43 -9.15 -17.62
N GLY A 384 -16.40 -7.96 -17.04
CA GLY A 384 -16.90 -7.70 -15.68
C GLY A 384 -18.35 -8.12 -15.46
N LYS A 385 -19.21 -7.90 -16.47
CA LYS A 385 -20.62 -8.32 -16.46
C LYS A 385 -20.77 -9.83 -16.30
N ASP A 386 -20.04 -10.61 -17.10
CA ASP A 386 -20.13 -12.07 -17.08
C ASP A 386 -19.60 -12.62 -15.77
N ILE A 387 -18.49 -12.06 -15.27
CA ILE A 387 -17.90 -12.43 -13.98
C ILE A 387 -18.89 -12.18 -12.84
N LEU A 388 -19.47 -10.97 -12.76
CA LEU A 388 -20.47 -10.66 -11.71
C LEU A 388 -21.73 -11.52 -11.84
N ALA A 389 -22.19 -11.81 -13.07
CA ALA A 389 -23.34 -12.68 -13.29
C ALA A 389 -23.11 -14.10 -12.78
N LEU A 390 -21.93 -14.67 -13.04
CA LEU A 390 -21.52 -15.99 -12.57
C LEU A 390 -21.40 -16.05 -11.05
N LEU A 391 -20.77 -15.06 -10.43
CA LEU A 391 -20.62 -15.01 -8.97
C LEU A 391 -21.98 -14.93 -8.26
N LEU A 392 -22.90 -14.13 -8.81
CA LEU A 392 -24.26 -14.01 -8.28
C LEU A 392 -25.10 -15.29 -8.47
N GLU A 393 -24.74 -16.15 -9.43
CA GLU A 393 -25.42 -17.41 -9.71
C GLU A 393 -24.85 -18.58 -8.89
N GLN A 394 -23.52 -18.73 -8.85
CA GLN A 394 -22.86 -19.87 -8.23
C GLN A 394 -22.50 -19.65 -6.76
N ARG A 395 -22.29 -18.39 -6.32
CA ARG A 395 -21.75 -18.05 -4.98
C ARG A 395 -22.54 -16.93 -4.31
N LYS A 396 -23.87 -16.95 -4.47
CA LYS A 396 -24.80 -15.89 -4.05
C LYS A 396 -24.60 -15.42 -2.60
N ASP A 397 -24.38 -16.36 -1.68
CA ASP A 397 -24.28 -16.08 -0.24
C ASP A 397 -22.97 -15.38 0.17
N GLU A 398 -21.95 -15.39 -0.71
CA GLU A 398 -20.63 -14.80 -0.44
C GLU A 398 -20.44 -13.43 -1.09
N VAL A 399 -21.20 -13.13 -2.15
CA VAL A 399 -21.17 -11.80 -2.77
C VAL A 399 -21.90 -10.83 -1.85
N ARG A 400 -21.31 -9.68 -1.51
CA ARG A 400 -21.98 -8.58 -0.82
C ARG A 400 -21.75 -7.29 -1.60
N ILE A 401 -22.81 -6.58 -1.93
CA ILE A 401 -22.71 -5.35 -2.72
C ILE A 401 -22.43 -4.18 -1.77
N THR A 402 -21.31 -3.49 -2.00
CA THR A 402 -20.86 -2.34 -1.22
C THR A 402 -20.86 -1.07 -2.08
N GLU A 403 -20.68 0.09 -1.45
CA GLU A 403 -20.60 1.37 -2.15
C GLU A 403 -19.47 1.39 -3.19
N LYS A 404 -18.28 0.84 -2.87
CA LYS A 404 -17.14 0.79 -3.78
C LYS A 404 -17.44 0.00 -5.06
N ILE A 405 -18.13 -1.14 -4.91
CA ILE A 405 -18.52 -1.98 -6.04
C ILE A 405 -19.50 -1.20 -6.93
N LEU A 406 -20.46 -0.47 -6.33
CA LEU A 406 -21.41 0.34 -7.08
C LEU A 406 -20.75 1.54 -7.76
N GLU A 407 -19.75 2.17 -7.14
CA GLU A 407 -18.94 3.23 -7.73
C GLU A 407 -18.18 2.71 -8.96
N ALA A 408 -17.54 1.53 -8.84
CA ALA A 408 -16.86 0.88 -9.96
C ALA A 408 -17.81 0.51 -11.10
N VAL A 409 -19.02 -0.01 -10.79
CA VAL A 409 -20.07 -0.29 -11.79
C VAL A 409 -20.52 1.01 -12.47
N ALA A 410 -20.76 2.08 -11.71
CA ALA A 410 -21.21 3.36 -12.24
C ALA A 410 -20.15 4.03 -13.14
N GLY A 411 -18.87 3.90 -12.78
CA GLY A 411 -17.73 4.37 -13.57
C GLY A 411 -17.40 3.50 -14.78
N ASN A 412 -17.95 2.28 -14.89
CA ASN A 412 -17.65 1.36 -15.98
C ASN A 412 -18.25 1.87 -17.31
N THR A 413 -17.37 2.16 -18.27
CA THR A 413 -17.73 2.83 -19.54
C THR A 413 -18.21 1.88 -20.64
N ALA A 414 -18.25 0.57 -20.38
CA ALA A 414 -18.64 -0.44 -21.37
C ALA A 414 -19.93 -1.15 -20.99
N SER A 415 -19.96 -1.81 -19.83
CA SER A 415 -21.08 -2.66 -19.39
C SER A 415 -21.69 -2.22 -18.05
N GLY A 416 -21.35 -1.02 -17.57
CA GLY A 416 -21.82 -0.49 -16.28
C GLY A 416 -23.34 -0.45 -16.14
N LYS A 417 -24.07 -0.05 -17.19
CA LYS A 417 -25.54 -0.07 -17.23
C LYS A 417 -26.09 -1.48 -16.99
N ASP A 418 -25.63 -2.45 -17.77
CA ASP A 418 -26.08 -3.84 -17.68
C ASP A 418 -25.75 -4.47 -16.33
N MET A 419 -24.57 -4.16 -15.78
CA MET A 419 -24.16 -4.61 -14.46
C MET A 419 -25.05 -4.02 -13.37
N LEU A 420 -25.35 -2.72 -13.44
CA LEU A 420 -26.26 -2.08 -12.49
C LEU A 420 -27.67 -2.66 -12.58
N GLU A 421 -28.19 -2.91 -13.79
CA GLU A 421 -29.48 -3.56 -14.00
C GLU A 421 -29.51 -4.98 -13.40
N LEU A 422 -28.44 -5.76 -13.61
CA LEU A 422 -28.27 -7.08 -13.01
C LEU A 422 -28.29 -7.02 -11.47
N LEU A 423 -27.59 -6.05 -10.88
CA LEU A 423 -27.54 -5.85 -9.43
C LEU A 423 -28.90 -5.40 -8.87
N LEU A 424 -29.58 -4.48 -9.53
CA LEU A 424 -30.93 -4.04 -9.15
C LEU A 424 -31.94 -5.20 -9.24
N LYS A 425 -31.80 -6.10 -10.21
CA LYS A 425 -32.66 -7.28 -10.38
C LYS A 425 -32.41 -8.37 -9.33
N ARG A 426 -31.14 -8.64 -8.99
CA ARG A 426 -30.76 -9.78 -8.12
C ARG A 426 -30.49 -9.40 -6.66
N ARG A 427 -30.13 -8.16 -6.36
CA ARG A 427 -29.67 -7.65 -5.04
C ARG A 427 -30.22 -6.26 -4.70
N LYS A 428 -31.49 -5.99 -5.07
CA LYS A 428 -32.15 -4.67 -4.94
C LYS A 428 -31.91 -3.95 -3.61
N ASP A 429 -32.02 -4.68 -2.50
CA ASP A 429 -31.95 -4.13 -1.14
C ASP A 429 -30.52 -3.72 -0.71
N GLU A 430 -29.49 -4.22 -1.39
CA GLU A 430 -28.09 -3.87 -1.13
C GLU A 430 -27.60 -2.72 -2.00
N VAL A 431 -28.32 -2.39 -3.08
CA VAL A 431 -27.98 -1.26 -3.95
C VAL A 431 -28.36 0.04 -3.25
N LYS A 432 -27.36 0.70 -2.67
CA LYS A 432 -27.47 2.03 -2.04
C LYS A 432 -26.97 3.10 -3.00
N ILE A 433 -27.83 4.05 -3.34
CA ILE A 433 -27.47 5.18 -4.19
C ILE A 433 -26.88 6.26 -3.28
N THR A 434 -25.57 6.48 -3.39
CA THR A 434 -24.85 7.49 -2.63
C THR A 434 -24.34 8.61 -3.54
N GLU A 435 -23.88 9.72 -2.95
CA GLU A 435 -23.25 10.82 -3.70
C GLU A 435 -22.13 10.31 -4.62
N LYS A 436 -21.27 9.42 -4.13
CA LYS A 436 -20.12 8.89 -4.90
C LYS A 436 -20.54 8.06 -6.11
N VAL A 437 -21.59 7.24 -5.97
CA VAL A 437 -22.12 6.43 -7.08
C VAL A 437 -22.70 7.35 -8.16
N LEU A 438 -23.40 8.41 -7.75
CA LEU A 438 -23.97 9.41 -8.67
C LEU A 438 -22.87 10.25 -9.34
N GLU A 439 -21.83 10.64 -8.61
CA GLU A 439 -20.65 11.36 -9.12
C GLU A 439 -19.92 10.51 -10.18
N ALA A 440 -19.66 9.23 -9.89
CA ALA A 440 -19.05 8.29 -10.83
C ALA A 440 -19.90 8.10 -12.10
N ALA A 441 -21.23 8.01 -11.95
CA ALA A 441 -22.14 7.94 -13.09
C ALA A 441 -22.15 9.25 -13.91
N ALA A 442 -22.17 10.42 -13.26
CA ALA A 442 -22.15 11.73 -13.90
C ALA A 442 -20.85 11.97 -14.68
N GLY A 443 -19.71 11.52 -14.14
CA GLY A 443 -18.40 11.57 -14.80
C GLY A 443 -18.21 10.52 -15.90
N ASN A 444 -19.07 9.51 -16.01
CA ASN A 444 -18.94 8.45 -17.02
C ASN A 444 -19.28 8.98 -18.43
N ILE A 445 -18.24 9.14 -19.26
CA ILE A 445 -18.33 9.74 -20.59
C ILE A 445 -19.06 8.89 -21.64
N ARG A 446 -19.36 7.61 -21.36
CA ARG A 446 -20.04 6.72 -22.32
C ARG A 446 -21.43 6.33 -21.85
N SER A 447 -21.53 5.67 -20.70
CA SER A 447 -22.78 5.08 -20.19
C SER A 447 -23.41 5.89 -19.06
N GLY A 448 -22.82 7.02 -18.68
CA GLY A 448 -23.28 7.81 -17.53
C GLY A 448 -24.72 8.28 -17.62
N TYR A 449 -25.15 8.75 -18.80
CA TYR A 449 -26.54 9.14 -19.07
C TYR A 449 -27.50 7.97 -18.82
N ASP A 450 -27.24 6.81 -19.41
CA ASP A 450 -28.07 5.61 -19.27
C ASP A 450 -28.14 5.12 -17.82
N ILE A 451 -27.02 5.17 -17.09
CA ILE A 451 -26.95 4.77 -15.68
C ILE A 451 -27.79 5.71 -14.82
N LEU A 452 -27.64 7.03 -14.98
CA LEU A 452 -28.43 8.01 -14.23
C LEU A 452 -29.91 7.94 -14.60
N ALA A 453 -30.25 7.74 -15.88
CA ALA A 453 -31.62 7.55 -16.32
C ALA A 453 -32.26 6.31 -15.66
N LEU A 454 -31.55 5.18 -15.62
CA LEU A 454 -32.01 3.95 -14.96
C LEU A 454 -32.24 4.16 -13.45
N LEU A 455 -31.32 4.85 -12.77
CA LEU A 455 -31.44 5.15 -11.34
C LEU A 455 -32.62 6.09 -11.05
N LEU A 456 -32.80 7.13 -11.86
CA LEU A 456 -33.92 8.06 -11.74
C LEU A 456 -35.26 7.39 -12.06
N GLU A 457 -35.30 6.42 -12.98
CA GLU A 457 -36.51 5.65 -13.30
C GLU A 457 -36.90 4.69 -12.18
N GLN A 458 -35.93 3.91 -11.66
CA GLN A 458 -36.23 2.82 -10.72
C GLN A 458 -36.18 3.22 -9.23
N ARG A 459 -35.45 4.29 -8.89
CA ARG A 459 -35.15 4.68 -7.50
C ARG A 459 -35.16 6.21 -7.33
N LYS A 460 -36.11 6.88 -7.99
CA LYS A 460 -36.25 8.34 -8.05
C LYS A 460 -36.04 9.03 -6.69
N ASP A 461 -36.67 8.53 -5.63
CA ASP A 461 -36.65 9.20 -4.31
C ASP A 461 -35.32 9.10 -3.57
N GLU A 462 -34.41 8.22 -3.99
CA GLU A 462 -33.08 8.04 -3.37
C GLU A 462 -31.97 8.82 -4.07
N VAL A 463 -32.22 9.33 -5.28
CA VAL A 463 -31.25 10.12 -6.04
C VAL A 463 -31.20 11.55 -5.48
N GLN A 464 -30.10 11.90 -4.82
CA GLN A 464 -29.84 13.25 -4.34
C GLN A 464 -28.86 13.96 -5.27
N ILE A 465 -29.28 15.08 -5.87
CA ILE A 465 -28.41 15.88 -6.74
C ILE A 465 -27.62 16.85 -5.89
N THR A 466 -26.33 16.58 -5.72
CA THR A 466 -25.41 17.46 -4.99
C THR A 466 -24.57 18.29 -5.94
N GLU A 467 -23.87 19.29 -5.40
CA GLU A 467 -22.93 20.13 -6.16
C GLU A 467 -21.87 19.29 -6.88
N LYS A 468 -21.32 18.24 -6.23
CA LYS A 468 -20.29 17.38 -6.85
C LYS A 468 -20.81 16.59 -8.04
N VAL A 469 -22.05 16.10 -7.98
CA VAL A 469 -22.69 15.40 -9.11
C VAL A 469 -22.84 16.35 -10.30
N LEU A 470 -23.21 17.61 -10.04
CA LEU A 470 -23.32 18.65 -11.06
C LEU A 470 -21.97 19.07 -11.62
N GLU A 471 -20.94 19.19 -10.78
CA GLU A 471 -19.54 19.48 -11.17
C GLU A 471 -19.01 18.38 -12.10
N ALA A 472 -19.20 17.11 -11.72
CA ALA A 472 -18.81 15.95 -12.52
C ALA A 472 -19.56 15.90 -13.87
N ALA A 473 -20.86 16.22 -13.89
CA ALA A 473 -21.64 16.30 -15.12
C ALA A 473 -21.19 17.47 -16.02
N ALA A 474 -20.90 18.64 -15.45
CA ALA A 474 -20.42 19.81 -16.18
C ALA A 474 -19.04 19.58 -16.82
N ALA A 475 -18.15 18.88 -16.11
CA ALA A 475 -16.84 18.47 -16.60
C ALA A 475 -16.90 17.32 -17.64
N ASN A 476 -18.04 16.64 -17.79
CA ASN A 476 -18.17 15.50 -18.71
C ASN A 476 -18.19 15.97 -20.17
N ILE A 477 -17.06 15.73 -20.84
CA ILE A 477 -16.77 16.19 -22.21
C ILE A 477 -17.67 15.60 -23.31
N ARG A 478 -18.45 14.55 -23.02
CA ARG A 478 -19.22 13.83 -24.05
C ARG A 478 -20.72 13.80 -23.76
N SER A 479 -21.10 13.43 -22.54
CA SER A 479 -22.50 13.27 -22.15
C SER A 479 -22.97 14.37 -21.19
N GLY A 480 -22.11 15.32 -20.81
CA GLY A 480 -22.40 16.33 -19.78
C GLY A 480 -23.65 17.14 -20.03
N TYR A 481 -23.87 17.62 -21.26
CA TYR A 481 -25.11 18.34 -21.63
C TYR A 481 -26.36 17.48 -21.38
N ASN A 482 -26.39 16.23 -21.88
CA ASN A 482 -27.55 15.35 -21.73
C ASN A 482 -27.79 14.96 -20.27
N ILE A 483 -26.72 14.74 -19.51
CA ILE A 483 -26.79 14.43 -18.08
C ILE A 483 -27.37 15.62 -17.31
N LEU A 484 -26.84 16.83 -17.51
CA LEU A 484 -27.35 18.04 -16.85
C LEU A 484 -28.79 18.35 -17.27
N ALA A 485 -29.13 18.17 -18.55
CA ALA A 485 -30.51 18.34 -19.02
C ALA A 485 -31.47 17.37 -18.33
N LEU A 486 -31.11 16.09 -18.22
CA LEU A 486 -31.89 15.08 -17.51
C LEU A 486 -32.08 15.43 -16.02
N LEU A 487 -30.99 15.86 -15.36
CA LEU A 487 -31.02 16.24 -13.95
C LEU A 487 -31.89 17.49 -13.70
N LEU A 488 -31.77 18.51 -14.55
CA LEU A 488 -32.56 19.74 -14.50
C LEU A 488 -34.04 19.47 -14.78
N GLU A 489 -34.38 18.59 -15.73
CA GLU A 489 -35.76 18.25 -16.07
C GLU A 489 -36.46 17.48 -14.94
N GLN A 490 -35.76 16.52 -14.32
CA GLN A 490 -36.38 15.62 -13.34
C GLN A 490 -36.44 16.18 -11.91
N ARG A 491 -35.57 17.15 -11.58
CA ARG A 491 -35.33 17.63 -10.21
C ARG A 491 -34.99 19.12 -10.15
N LYS A 492 -35.66 19.94 -10.97
CA LYS A 492 -35.38 21.39 -11.09
C LYS A 492 -35.24 22.12 -9.74
N ASP A 493 -36.08 21.79 -8.76
CA ASP A 493 -36.12 22.48 -7.46
C ASP A 493 -34.96 22.08 -6.51
N GLU A 494 -34.25 20.97 -6.78
CA GLU A 494 -33.13 20.48 -5.97
C GLU A 494 -31.76 20.90 -6.54
N VAL A 495 -31.71 21.30 -7.81
CA VAL A 495 -30.46 21.65 -8.50
C VAL A 495 -30.02 23.05 -8.11
N ARG A 496 -28.91 23.14 -7.36
CA ARG A 496 -28.21 24.40 -7.08
C ARG A 496 -26.94 24.48 -7.92
N ILE A 497 -26.97 25.32 -8.95
CA ILE A 497 -25.78 25.64 -9.74
C ILE A 497 -24.92 26.62 -8.94
N THR A 498 -23.63 26.31 -8.79
CA THR A 498 -22.65 27.11 -8.07
C THR A 498 -21.55 27.60 -9.02
N GLU A 499 -20.72 28.53 -8.54
CA GLU A 499 -19.53 28.99 -9.28
C GLU A 499 -18.64 27.81 -9.72
N ARG A 500 -18.45 26.80 -8.87
CA ARG A 500 -17.65 25.60 -9.18
C ARG A 500 -18.21 24.79 -10.36
N VAL A 501 -19.54 24.66 -10.46
CA VAL A 501 -20.18 23.99 -11.60
C VAL A 501 -19.97 24.78 -12.89
N LEU A 502 -20.05 26.11 -12.82
CA LEU A 502 -19.79 26.98 -13.96
C LEU A 502 -18.32 26.93 -14.39
N GLU A 503 -17.38 26.93 -13.46
CA GLU A 503 -15.95 26.75 -13.72
C GLU A 503 -15.65 25.40 -14.38
N ALA A 504 -16.26 24.31 -13.88
CA ALA A 504 -16.13 22.98 -14.47
C ALA A 504 -16.65 22.94 -15.92
N ALA A 505 -17.78 23.59 -16.20
CA ALA A 505 -18.33 23.73 -17.56
C ALA A 505 -17.41 24.59 -18.45
N ALA A 506 -16.90 25.70 -17.92
CA ALA A 506 -15.97 26.59 -18.63
C ALA A 506 -14.64 25.92 -18.98
N GLY A 507 -14.13 25.05 -18.11
CA GLY A 507 -12.92 24.26 -18.35
C GLY A 507 -13.11 23.14 -19.39
N ASN A 508 -14.35 22.76 -19.69
CA ASN A 508 -14.66 21.73 -20.67
C ASN A 508 -14.61 22.29 -22.10
N THR A 509 -13.51 22.00 -22.80
CA THR A 509 -13.22 22.55 -24.14
C THR A 509 -14.04 21.93 -25.28
N ILE A 510 -14.77 20.84 -25.02
CA ILE A 510 -15.52 20.08 -26.04
C ILE A 510 -17.00 20.42 -25.98
N SER A 511 -17.65 20.12 -24.85
CA SER A 511 -19.11 20.32 -24.67
C SER A 511 -19.45 21.44 -23.69
N GLY A 512 -18.45 22.08 -23.07
CA GLY A 512 -18.66 23.10 -22.04
C GLY A 512 -19.46 24.31 -22.49
N LYS A 513 -19.35 24.69 -23.78
CA LYS A 513 -20.17 25.75 -24.37
C LYS A 513 -21.67 25.42 -24.30
N ASP A 514 -22.04 24.19 -24.62
CA ASP A 514 -23.44 23.76 -24.70
C ASP A 514 -23.99 23.59 -23.28
N VAL A 515 -23.15 23.14 -22.34
CA VAL A 515 -23.45 23.11 -20.90
C VAL A 515 -23.67 24.52 -20.35
N LEU A 516 -22.79 25.49 -20.64
CA LEU A 516 -22.96 26.88 -20.17
C LEU A 516 -24.22 27.52 -20.76
N VAL A 517 -24.56 27.22 -22.03
CA VAL A 517 -25.81 27.66 -22.66
C VAL A 517 -27.04 27.06 -21.99
N LEU A 518 -26.98 25.80 -21.54
CA LEU A 518 -28.06 25.20 -20.76
C LEU A 518 -28.23 25.89 -19.40
N LEU A 519 -27.13 26.28 -18.75
CA LEU A 519 -27.12 26.91 -17.42
C LEU A 519 -27.47 28.42 -17.43
N LEU A 520 -27.33 29.10 -18.58
CA LEU A 520 -27.71 30.50 -18.80
C LEU A 520 -29.17 30.82 -18.46
N GLY A 521 -30.07 29.84 -18.56
CA GLY A 521 -31.49 30.03 -18.25
C GLY A 521 -31.75 30.41 -16.79
N GLU A 522 -30.83 30.08 -15.88
CA GLU A 522 -30.99 30.21 -14.44
C GLU A 522 -30.06 31.30 -13.83
N TRP A 523 -29.05 31.82 -14.57
CA TRP A 523 -28.00 32.72 -14.05
C TRP A 523 -27.70 33.93 -14.96
N GLY A 524 -27.42 35.09 -14.34
CA GLY A 524 -27.22 36.41 -14.99
C GLY A 524 -25.75 36.83 -15.17
N GLU A 525 -25.24 37.74 -14.32
CA GLU A 525 -23.90 38.36 -14.44
C GLU A 525 -22.73 37.38 -14.15
N GLU A 526 -22.92 36.44 -13.23
CA GLU A 526 -21.87 35.56 -12.71
C GLU A 526 -21.28 34.63 -13.80
N ILE A 527 -22.08 34.21 -14.78
CA ILE A 527 -21.59 33.41 -15.91
C ILE A 527 -20.64 34.19 -16.83
N LEU A 528 -20.79 35.51 -16.91
CA LEU A 528 -19.91 36.38 -17.70
C LEU A 528 -18.57 36.58 -17.01
N ILE A 529 -18.56 36.67 -15.68
CA ILE A 529 -17.33 36.79 -14.89
C ILE A 529 -16.51 35.51 -15.04
N VAL A 530 -17.16 34.34 -14.92
CA VAL A 530 -16.51 33.03 -15.15
C VAL A 530 -15.99 32.95 -16.59
N ALA A 531 -16.80 33.30 -17.59
CA ALA A 531 -16.39 33.31 -18.99
C ALA A 531 -15.21 34.27 -19.26
N ALA A 532 -15.21 35.46 -18.67
CA ALA A 532 -14.13 36.44 -18.80
C ALA A 532 -12.83 35.97 -18.13
N SER A 533 -12.94 35.16 -17.07
CA SER A 533 -11.81 34.58 -16.34
C SER A 533 -11.28 33.28 -16.95
N CYS A 534 -11.96 32.71 -17.94
CA CYS A 534 -11.59 31.45 -18.57
C CYS A 534 -10.22 31.49 -19.25
N TYR A 535 -9.40 30.47 -19.00
CA TYR A 535 -8.03 30.40 -19.48
C TYR A 535 -7.92 30.13 -21.00
N SER A 536 -8.64 29.12 -21.52
CA SER A 536 -8.42 28.58 -22.87
C SER A 536 -9.55 28.82 -23.88
N SER A 537 -10.77 29.13 -23.42
CA SER A 537 -11.97 29.24 -24.27
C SER A 537 -12.81 30.50 -24.02
N GLY A 538 -12.29 31.45 -23.23
CA GLY A 538 -13.08 32.60 -22.76
C GLY A 538 -13.65 33.46 -23.89
N LYS A 539 -12.89 33.66 -24.98
CA LYS A 539 -13.36 34.41 -26.16
C LYS A 539 -14.54 33.72 -26.85
N GLN A 540 -14.44 32.42 -27.15
CA GLN A 540 -15.51 31.71 -27.85
C GLN A 540 -16.78 31.60 -26.99
N ILE A 541 -16.61 31.35 -25.68
CA ILE A 541 -17.70 31.32 -24.73
C ILE A 541 -18.36 32.70 -24.69
N MET A 542 -17.60 33.76 -24.45
CA MET A 542 -18.12 35.13 -24.39
C MET A 542 -18.85 35.54 -25.68
N SER A 543 -18.30 35.22 -26.86
CA SER A 543 -18.99 35.46 -28.15
C SER A 543 -20.35 34.77 -28.21
N CYS A 544 -20.41 33.48 -27.86
CA CYS A 544 -21.66 32.72 -27.90
C CYS A 544 -22.71 33.27 -26.92
N LEU A 545 -22.29 33.65 -25.71
CA LEU A 545 -23.16 34.26 -24.70
C LEU A 545 -23.75 35.58 -25.21
N LEU A 546 -22.94 36.40 -25.89
CA LEU A 546 -23.36 37.68 -26.45
C LEU A 546 -24.26 37.53 -27.68
N ASP A 547 -23.97 36.58 -28.56
CA ASP A 547 -24.74 36.34 -29.78
C ASP A 547 -26.15 35.78 -29.50
N GLN A 548 -26.26 34.78 -28.60
CA GLN A 548 -27.53 34.09 -28.35
C GLN A 548 -28.45 34.82 -27.37
N HIS A 549 -27.90 35.64 -26.47
CA HIS A 549 -28.66 36.27 -25.38
C HIS A 549 -28.36 37.76 -25.17
N SER A 550 -27.97 38.48 -26.23
CA SER A 550 -27.60 39.91 -26.24
C SER A 550 -28.47 40.84 -25.38
N LYS A 551 -29.80 40.61 -25.34
CA LYS A 551 -30.76 41.45 -24.60
C LYS A 551 -30.84 41.18 -23.08
N LYS A 552 -30.38 40.03 -22.60
CA LYS A 552 -30.44 39.64 -21.16
C LYS A 552 -29.13 39.91 -20.41
N VAL A 553 -28.05 40.16 -21.15
CA VAL A 553 -26.68 40.24 -20.65
C VAL A 553 -26.26 41.71 -20.57
N LYS A 554 -25.77 42.17 -19.42
CA LYS A 554 -25.22 43.52 -19.23
C LYS A 554 -23.74 43.44 -18.88
N ILE A 555 -22.90 44.20 -19.58
CA ILE A 555 -21.46 44.24 -19.26
C ILE A 555 -21.25 45.15 -18.05
N THR A 556 -20.69 44.59 -16.98
CA THR A 556 -20.40 45.31 -15.73
C THR A 556 -18.90 45.56 -15.56
N GLU A 557 -18.54 46.42 -14.60
CA GLU A 557 -17.15 46.68 -14.24
C GLU A 557 -16.40 45.38 -13.86
N LYS A 558 -17.06 44.45 -13.15
CA LYS A 558 -16.45 43.17 -12.74
C LYS A 558 -16.10 42.27 -13.93
N VAL A 559 -16.94 42.25 -14.98
CA VAL A 559 -16.67 41.50 -16.21
C VAL A 559 -15.45 42.07 -16.93
N LEU A 560 -15.33 43.41 -16.96
CA LEU A 560 -14.20 44.10 -17.56
C LEU A 560 -12.90 43.92 -16.75
N GLU A 561 -12.99 43.96 -15.42
CA GLU A 561 -11.87 43.69 -14.51
C GLU A 561 -11.35 42.25 -14.69
N ALA A 562 -12.25 41.27 -14.72
CA ALA A 562 -11.92 39.86 -14.98
C ALA A 562 -11.24 39.67 -16.35
N ALA A 563 -11.78 40.32 -17.40
CA ALA A 563 -11.20 40.26 -18.73
C ALA A 563 -9.81 40.95 -18.79
N ALA A 564 -9.64 42.12 -18.16
CA ALA A 564 -8.37 42.84 -18.10
C ALA A 564 -7.29 42.06 -17.34
N GLY A 565 -7.66 41.37 -16.26
CA GLY A 565 -6.78 40.50 -15.50
C GLY A 565 -6.47 39.15 -16.19
N ASN A 566 -7.21 38.77 -17.23
CA ASN A 566 -7.01 37.51 -17.93
C ASN A 566 -5.74 37.57 -18.80
N THR A 567 -4.73 36.79 -18.40
CA THR A 567 -3.41 36.80 -19.04
C THR A 567 -3.36 36.10 -20.40
N ASN A 568 -4.39 35.36 -20.82
CA ASN A 568 -4.37 34.63 -22.10
C ASN A 568 -5.35 35.19 -23.11
N SER A 569 -6.64 35.16 -22.79
CA SER A 569 -7.71 35.58 -23.70
C SER A 569 -8.21 37.00 -23.42
N GLY A 570 -7.68 37.68 -22.39
CA GLY A 570 -8.20 38.97 -21.93
C GLY A 570 -8.22 40.05 -23.00
N ASN A 571 -7.15 40.15 -23.79
CA ASN A 571 -7.06 41.10 -24.91
C ASN A 571 -8.16 40.87 -25.95
N ASP A 572 -8.34 39.62 -26.37
CA ASP A 572 -9.36 39.22 -27.33
C ASP A 572 -10.79 39.42 -26.79
N ILE A 573 -11.02 39.11 -25.51
CA ILE A 573 -12.31 39.28 -24.85
C ILE A 573 -12.65 40.77 -24.76
N LEU A 574 -11.71 41.61 -24.32
CA LEU A 574 -11.92 43.05 -24.24
C LEU A 574 -12.11 43.68 -25.62
N ALA A 575 -11.34 43.26 -26.63
CA ALA A 575 -11.55 43.70 -28.01
C ALA A 575 -12.97 43.36 -28.50
N LEU A 576 -13.44 42.14 -28.24
CA LEU A 576 -14.80 41.70 -28.60
C LEU A 576 -15.88 42.49 -27.86
N LEU A 577 -15.70 42.75 -26.56
CA LEU A 577 -16.63 43.55 -25.76
C LEU A 577 -16.69 45.02 -26.23
N LEU A 578 -15.54 45.60 -26.58
CA LEU A 578 -15.44 46.96 -27.11
C LEU A 578 -16.06 47.06 -28.53
N GLU A 579 -15.91 46.03 -29.36
CA GLU A 579 -16.49 45.98 -30.71
C GLU A 579 -18.02 45.85 -30.68
N GLN A 580 -18.54 44.93 -29.86
CA GLN A 580 -19.97 44.60 -29.86
C GLN A 580 -20.82 45.45 -28.90
N ARG A 581 -20.22 45.99 -27.81
CA ARG A 581 -20.95 46.64 -26.71
C ARG A 581 -20.26 47.93 -26.22
N LYS A 582 -19.67 48.69 -27.14
CA LYS A 582 -18.91 49.93 -26.86
C LYS A 582 -19.58 50.88 -25.85
N ASP A 583 -20.89 51.10 -25.98
CA ASP A 583 -21.64 52.06 -25.15
C ASP A 583 -21.82 51.60 -23.69
N GLU A 584 -21.62 50.31 -23.39
CA GLU A 584 -21.71 49.74 -22.04
C GLU A 584 -20.35 49.64 -21.34
N VAL A 585 -19.25 49.73 -22.08
CA VAL A 585 -17.90 49.61 -21.53
C VAL A 585 -17.50 50.92 -20.85
N LYS A 586 -17.47 50.88 -19.51
CA LYS A 586 -16.94 51.98 -18.68
C LYS A 586 -15.56 51.60 -18.17
N ILE A 587 -14.55 52.32 -18.64
CA ILE A 587 -13.16 52.16 -18.18
C ILE A 587 -13.03 52.85 -16.83
N THR A 588 -12.81 52.06 -15.78
CA THR A 588 -12.61 52.55 -14.41
C THR A 588 -11.17 52.34 -13.96
N GLU A 589 -10.80 52.93 -12.82
CA GLU A 589 -9.49 52.72 -12.19
C GLU A 589 -9.17 51.23 -12.00
N LYS A 590 -10.15 50.42 -11.56
CA LYS A 590 -9.96 48.97 -11.31
C LYS A 590 -9.63 48.20 -12.57
N VAL A 591 -10.26 48.54 -13.70
CA VAL A 591 -9.99 47.89 -14.99
C VAL A 591 -8.58 48.23 -15.47
N LEU A 592 -8.11 49.46 -15.26
CA LEU A 592 -6.76 49.89 -15.61
C LEU A 592 -5.71 49.29 -14.68
N GLU A 593 -6.01 49.18 -13.37
CA GLU A 593 -5.16 48.51 -12.39
C GLU A 593 -4.97 47.03 -12.75
N ALA A 594 -6.06 46.32 -13.08
CA ALA A 594 -6.03 44.93 -13.54
C ALA A 594 -5.23 44.76 -14.84
N ALA A 595 -5.40 45.68 -15.81
CA ALA A 595 -4.63 45.68 -17.04
C ALA A 595 -3.14 45.96 -16.82
N ALA A 596 -2.80 46.96 -16.00
CA ALA A 596 -1.41 47.32 -15.67
C ALA A 596 -0.68 46.18 -14.94
N GLY A 597 -1.39 45.43 -14.09
CA GLY A 597 -0.89 44.23 -13.41
C GLY A 597 -0.79 42.98 -14.31
N ASN A 598 -1.39 43.00 -15.51
CA ASN A 598 -1.39 41.85 -16.40
C ASN A 598 0.01 41.63 -17.03
N ILE A 599 0.70 40.60 -16.55
CA ILE A 599 2.09 40.31 -16.91
C ILE A 599 2.29 39.77 -18.33
N ARG A 600 1.23 39.54 -19.11
CA ARG A 600 1.34 38.94 -20.45
C ARG A 600 0.81 39.84 -21.55
N SER A 601 -0.42 40.32 -21.41
CA SER A 601 -1.10 41.15 -22.42
C SER A 601 -1.42 42.55 -21.89
N GLY A 602 -0.86 42.94 -20.73
CA GLY A 602 -1.20 44.20 -20.07
C GLY A 602 -0.93 45.43 -20.92
N TYR A 603 0.19 45.46 -21.66
CA TYR A 603 0.49 46.56 -22.59
C TYR A 603 -0.59 46.69 -23.67
N ASP A 604 -0.91 45.61 -24.39
CA ASP A 604 -1.89 45.64 -25.48
C ASP A 604 -3.28 45.99 -24.96
N ILE A 605 -3.69 45.40 -23.83
CA ILE A 605 -4.97 45.69 -23.18
C ILE A 605 -5.03 47.17 -22.79
N LEU A 606 -3.99 47.69 -22.14
CA LEU A 606 -3.97 49.06 -21.68
C LEU A 606 -3.93 50.06 -22.86
N ALA A 607 -3.19 49.74 -23.92
CA ALA A 607 -3.18 50.51 -25.15
C ALA A 607 -4.57 50.57 -25.80
N LEU A 608 -5.27 49.42 -25.92
CA LEU A 608 -6.64 49.36 -26.43
C LEU A 608 -7.62 50.17 -25.57
N LEU A 609 -7.49 50.10 -24.24
CA LEU A 609 -8.36 50.84 -23.31
C LEU A 609 -8.11 52.36 -23.39
N LEU A 610 -6.86 52.79 -23.44
CA LEU A 610 -6.49 54.21 -23.50
C LEU A 610 -6.84 54.85 -24.85
N GLU A 611 -6.77 54.11 -25.97
CA GLU A 611 -7.18 54.59 -27.30
C GLU A 611 -8.67 54.98 -27.34
N GLN A 612 -9.54 54.30 -26.57
CA GLN A 612 -10.98 54.52 -26.61
C GLN A 612 -11.48 55.70 -25.74
N GLN A 613 -10.71 56.18 -24.75
CA GLN A 613 -11.15 57.19 -23.76
C GLN A 613 -10.05 58.21 -23.39
N GLN A 614 -9.36 58.78 -24.39
CA GLN A 614 -8.20 59.69 -24.18
C GLN A 614 -8.45 60.88 -23.23
N ASP A 615 -9.67 61.41 -23.14
CA ASP A 615 -9.95 62.66 -22.39
C ASP A 615 -10.53 62.50 -20.97
N LYS A 616 -10.81 61.27 -20.50
CA LYS A 616 -11.58 61.06 -19.24
C LYS A 616 -10.92 60.16 -18.19
N VAL A 617 -9.81 59.51 -18.51
CA VAL A 617 -9.20 58.52 -17.62
C VAL A 617 -8.22 59.20 -16.66
N GLN A 618 -8.46 59.09 -15.35
CA GLN A 618 -7.49 59.54 -14.35
C GLN A 618 -6.51 58.40 -14.06
N ILE A 619 -5.23 58.61 -14.34
CA ILE A 619 -4.17 57.67 -13.96
C ILE A 619 -3.88 57.90 -12.48
N THR A 620 -4.20 56.92 -11.64
CA THR A 620 -4.02 57.01 -10.18
C THR A 620 -2.71 56.40 -9.74
N GLU A 621 -2.34 56.63 -8.47
CA GLU A 621 -1.21 55.98 -7.82
C GLU A 621 -1.26 54.45 -7.95
N LYS A 622 -2.44 53.83 -7.81
CA LYS A 622 -2.59 52.37 -7.86
C LYS A 622 -2.28 51.78 -9.23
N VAL A 623 -2.66 52.47 -10.30
CA VAL A 623 -2.37 52.03 -11.68
C VAL A 623 -0.86 52.09 -11.94
N LEU A 624 -0.19 53.15 -11.44
CA LEU A 624 1.26 53.30 -11.56
C LEU A 624 2.03 52.31 -10.69
N GLU A 625 1.54 52.02 -9.48
CA GLU A 625 2.08 50.99 -8.60
C GLU A 625 1.99 49.61 -9.27
N ALA A 626 0.84 49.25 -9.84
CA ALA A 626 0.64 48.01 -10.58
C ALA A 626 1.55 47.91 -11.82
N ALA A 627 1.71 49.00 -12.57
CA ALA A 627 2.61 49.08 -13.72
C ALA A 627 4.09 48.93 -13.30
N ALA A 628 4.53 49.66 -12.28
CA ALA A 628 5.91 49.58 -11.76
C ALA A 628 6.24 48.18 -11.23
N GLY A 629 5.27 47.49 -10.63
CA GLY A 629 5.40 46.09 -10.19
C GLY A 629 5.34 45.05 -11.32
N ASN A 630 4.92 45.42 -12.53
CA ASN A 630 4.75 44.46 -13.63
C ASN A 630 6.12 43.92 -14.10
N MET A 631 6.33 42.62 -13.91
CA MET A 631 7.61 41.95 -14.18
C MET A 631 7.88 41.66 -15.67
N ARG A 632 7.05 42.07 -16.62
CA ARG A 632 7.30 41.81 -18.04
C ARG A 632 7.30 43.06 -18.89
N SER A 633 6.21 43.81 -18.84
CA SER A 633 6.00 45.01 -19.66
C SER A 633 5.92 46.27 -18.82
N GLY A 634 6.35 46.24 -17.56
CA GLY A 634 6.20 47.35 -16.62
C GLY A 634 6.81 48.65 -17.11
N TYR A 635 7.99 48.61 -17.76
CA TYR A 635 8.60 49.79 -18.36
C TYR A 635 7.72 50.38 -19.47
N ASP A 636 7.31 49.57 -20.45
CA ASP A 636 6.52 50.04 -21.60
C ASP A 636 5.12 50.53 -21.15
N ILE A 637 4.50 49.83 -20.21
CA ILE A 637 3.22 50.21 -19.61
C ILE A 637 3.35 51.54 -18.89
N LEU A 638 4.39 51.71 -18.07
CA LEU A 638 4.61 52.94 -17.32
C LEU A 638 4.97 54.11 -18.23
N ALA A 639 5.78 53.89 -19.26
CA ALA A 639 6.09 54.88 -20.29
C ALA A 639 4.81 55.34 -21.02
N LEU A 640 3.95 54.40 -21.42
CA LEU A 640 2.65 54.70 -22.05
C LEU A 640 1.76 55.52 -21.12
N LEU A 641 1.67 55.17 -19.83
CA LEU A 641 0.90 55.90 -18.84
C LEU A 641 1.43 57.33 -18.60
N LEU A 642 2.74 57.49 -18.50
CA LEU A 642 3.38 58.78 -18.26
C LEU A 642 3.29 59.72 -19.48
N GLU A 643 3.37 59.18 -20.70
CA GLU A 643 3.19 59.97 -21.94
C GLU A 643 1.79 60.61 -22.02
N GLN A 644 0.75 59.90 -21.54
CA GLN A 644 -0.63 60.40 -21.59
C GLN A 644 -0.93 61.52 -20.57
N GLN A 645 -0.21 61.60 -19.43
CA GLN A 645 -0.49 62.60 -18.37
C GLN A 645 0.77 63.19 -17.70
N GLN A 646 1.68 63.75 -18.50
CA GLN A 646 2.96 64.32 -18.05
C GLN A 646 2.84 65.35 -16.88
N ASP A 647 1.78 66.16 -16.83
CA ASP A 647 1.68 67.27 -15.86
C ASP A 647 0.87 66.97 -14.58
N LYS A 648 0.23 65.80 -14.45
CA LYS A 648 -0.72 65.50 -13.35
C LYS A 648 -0.35 64.32 -12.45
N VAL A 649 0.65 63.53 -12.83
CA VAL A 649 1.01 62.31 -12.10
C VAL A 649 1.89 62.64 -10.89
N GLN A 650 1.47 62.26 -9.68
CA GLN A 650 2.31 62.32 -8.49
C GLN A 650 3.03 60.98 -8.31
N ILE A 651 4.36 61.00 -8.37
CA ILE A 651 5.18 59.82 -8.07
C ILE A 651 5.29 59.70 -6.55
N THR A 652 4.68 58.66 -5.99
CA THR A 652 4.66 58.43 -4.54
C THR A 652 5.74 57.45 -4.10
N GLU A 653 5.93 57.33 -2.78
CA GLU A 653 6.81 56.32 -2.18
C GLU A 653 6.46 54.91 -2.65
N LYS A 654 5.17 54.57 -2.78
CA LYS A 654 4.73 53.21 -3.16
C LYS A 654 5.11 52.84 -4.59
N VAL A 655 5.00 53.79 -5.52
CA VAL A 655 5.41 53.56 -6.92
C VAL A 655 6.91 53.31 -7.02
N LEU A 656 7.71 54.06 -6.24
CA LEU A 656 9.17 53.88 -6.16
C LEU A 656 9.56 52.58 -5.46
N GLU A 657 8.83 52.18 -4.41
CA GLU A 657 9.00 50.90 -3.73
C GLU A 657 8.71 49.72 -4.68
N ALA A 658 7.60 49.78 -5.44
CA ALA A 658 7.25 48.79 -6.45
C ALA A 658 8.30 48.70 -7.56
N ALA A 659 8.79 49.85 -8.04
CA ALA A 659 9.88 49.91 -9.03
C ALA A 659 11.19 49.32 -8.49
N ALA A 660 11.59 49.69 -7.28
CA ALA A 660 12.81 49.18 -6.64
C ALA A 660 12.75 47.66 -6.40
N GLY A 661 11.56 47.13 -6.10
CA GLY A 661 11.29 45.69 -5.98
C GLY A 661 11.22 44.93 -7.31
N ASN A 662 11.10 45.62 -8.45
CA ASN A 662 10.97 44.98 -9.76
C ASN A 662 12.32 44.37 -10.20
N ILE A 663 12.40 43.05 -10.18
CA ILE A 663 13.64 42.31 -10.46
C ILE A 663 14.07 42.30 -11.92
N ARG A 664 13.24 42.77 -12.87
CA ARG A 664 13.55 42.75 -14.30
C ARG A 664 13.89 44.14 -14.82
N SER A 665 12.92 45.03 -14.86
CA SER A 665 13.08 46.39 -15.44
C SER A 665 13.12 47.48 -14.36
N GLY A 666 13.24 47.11 -13.08
CA GLY A 666 13.15 48.07 -11.97
C GLY A 666 14.14 49.21 -12.04
N LYS A 667 15.36 48.97 -12.54
CA LYS A 667 16.36 50.04 -12.76
C LYS A 667 15.85 51.07 -13.78
N ASP A 668 15.47 50.61 -14.97
CA ASP A 668 15.03 51.48 -16.06
C ASP A 668 13.72 52.20 -15.71
N ILE A 669 12.81 51.52 -15.00
CA ILE A 669 11.58 52.10 -14.45
C ILE A 669 11.92 53.22 -13.45
N LEU A 670 12.88 52.98 -12.54
CA LEU A 670 13.27 53.97 -11.55
C LEU A 670 13.98 55.17 -12.19
N GLU A 671 14.83 54.95 -13.21
CA GLU A 671 15.45 56.01 -14.00
C GLU A 671 14.37 56.88 -14.67
N LEU A 672 13.39 56.26 -15.35
CA LEU A 672 12.25 56.95 -15.96
C LEU A 672 11.46 57.79 -14.95
N LEU A 673 11.17 57.24 -13.76
CA LEU A 673 10.44 57.95 -12.70
C LEU A 673 11.25 59.11 -12.12
N LEU A 674 12.55 58.93 -11.91
CA LEU A 674 13.43 59.96 -11.34
C LEU A 674 13.69 61.11 -12.33
N GLU A 675 13.79 60.83 -13.63
CA GLU A 675 13.92 61.86 -14.68
C GLU A 675 12.72 62.81 -14.73
N GLN A 676 11.50 62.31 -14.49
CA GLN A 676 10.28 63.11 -14.55
C GLN A 676 10.10 64.07 -13.35
N GLN A 677 10.65 63.76 -12.16
CA GLN A 677 10.43 64.54 -10.93
C GLN A 677 11.68 64.69 -10.03
N GLN A 678 12.83 65.04 -10.62
CA GLN A 678 14.13 65.14 -9.91
C GLN A 678 14.09 65.92 -8.59
N ASP A 679 13.32 67.01 -8.48
CA ASP A 679 13.31 67.89 -7.30
C ASP A 679 12.26 67.56 -6.22
N LYS A 680 11.31 66.64 -6.49
CA LYS A 680 10.17 66.35 -5.59
C LYS A 680 10.18 64.96 -4.96
N VAL A 681 11.01 64.05 -5.45
CA VAL A 681 11.05 62.67 -4.98
C VAL A 681 11.92 62.54 -3.72
N GLN A 682 11.33 62.07 -2.62
CA GLN A 682 12.06 61.71 -1.41
C GLN A 682 12.34 60.20 -1.41
N ILE A 683 13.62 59.82 -1.40
CA ILE A 683 14.02 58.42 -1.25
C ILE A 683 13.93 58.04 0.23
N THR A 684 13.00 57.15 0.55
CA THR A 684 12.74 56.71 1.93
C THR A 684 13.50 55.41 2.26
N GLU A 685 13.50 55.04 3.55
CA GLU A 685 14.04 53.75 4.02
C GLU A 685 13.40 52.56 3.28
N LYS A 686 12.09 52.60 2.97
CA LYS A 686 11.38 51.50 2.32
C LYS A 686 11.84 51.26 0.88
N VAL A 687 12.09 52.33 0.13
CA VAL A 687 12.60 52.23 -1.24
C VAL A 687 13.99 51.59 -1.25
N LEU A 688 14.85 51.94 -0.30
CA LEU A 688 16.17 51.34 -0.14
C LEU A 688 16.11 49.89 0.33
N GLU A 689 15.16 49.56 1.21
CA GLU A 689 14.91 48.20 1.67
C GLU A 689 14.46 47.32 0.49
N ALA A 690 13.53 47.79 -0.33
CA ALA A 690 13.08 47.12 -1.55
C ALA A 690 14.23 46.93 -2.56
N ALA A 691 15.05 47.95 -2.77
CA ALA A 691 16.25 47.86 -3.62
C ALA A 691 17.27 46.86 -3.07
N ALA A 692 17.53 46.87 -1.76
CA ALA A 692 18.44 45.95 -1.09
C ALA A 692 17.95 44.50 -1.13
N ALA A 693 16.63 44.28 -1.10
CA ALA A 693 16.00 42.97 -1.25
C ALA A 693 15.96 42.46 -2.70
N ASN A 694 16.09 43.35 -3.70
CA ASN A 694 16.04 42.99 -5.11
C ASN A 694 17.25 42.13 -5.52
N ILE A 695 16.99 40.86 -5.82
CA ILE A 695 18.02 39.84 -6.03
C ILE A 695 18.78 39.97 -7.35
N ARG A 696 18.31 40.78 -8.31
CA ARG A 696 18.88 40.85 -9.66
C ARG A 696 19.45 42.22 -9.99
N SER A 697 18.64 43.27 -9.89
CA SER A 697 19.05 44.64 -10.25
C SER A 697 19.31 45.52 -9.03
N GLY A 698 19.12 44.98 -7.82
CA GLY A 698 19.18 45.73 -6.56
C GLY A 698 20.48 46.51 -6.34
N ILE A 699 21.64 45.98 -6.74
CA ILE A 699 22.90 46.71 -6.62
C ILE A 699 22.94 47.98 -7.49
N PHE A 700 22.42 47.91 -8.72
CA PHE A 700 22.40 49.05 -9.63
C PHE A 700 21.33 50.07 -9.22
N ILE A 701 20.17 49.58 -8.78
CA ILE A 701 19.09 50.41 -8.22
C ILE A 701 19.60 51.16 -6.99
N LEU A 702 20.25 50.44 -6.06
CA LEU A 702 20.78 51.05 -4.84
C LEU A 702 21.92 52.04 -5.14
N ALA A 703 22.80 51.73 -6.09
CA ALA A 703 23.83 52.66 -6.54
C ALA A 703 23.22 53.96 -7.11
N LEU A 704 22.23 53.85 -7.99
CA LEU A 704 21.49 54.98 -8.56
C LEU A 704 20.84 55.84 -7.46
N LEU A 705 20.16 55.20 -6.51
CA LEU A 705 19.49 55.89 -5.40
C LEU A 705 20.47 56.62 -4.46
N LEU A 706 21.62 56.01 -4.19
CA LEU A 706 22.65 56.60 -3.32
C LEU A 706 23.41 57.75 -4.01
N GLU A 707 23.59 57.69 -5.33
CA GLU A 707 24.22 58.76 -6.11
C GLU A 707 23.36 60.02 -6.14
N GLN A 708 22.03 59.88 -6.26
CA GLN A 708 21.09 61.00 -6.38
C GLN A 708 20.89 61.79 -5.07
N GLN A 709 20.97 61.15 -3.90
CA GLN A 709 20.65 61.78 -2.61
C GLN A 709 21.74 61.59 -1.54
N GLN A 710 23.01 61.80 -1.94
CA GLN A 710 24.22 61.56 -1.14
C GLN A 710 24.05 61.88 0.37
N ASP A 711 23.73 63.12 0.75
CA ASP A 711 23.75 63.51 2.17
C ASP A 711 22.42 63.37 2.92
N LYS A 712 21.33 62.97 2.25
CA LYS A 712 19.97 62.92 2.84
C LYS A 712 19.51 61.53 3.25
N VAL A 713 20.20 60.49 2.77
CA VAL A 713 19.79 59.09 2.94
C VAL A 713 20.56 58.41 4.06
N LYS A 714 19.85 57.99 5.11
CA LYS A 714 20.42 57.24 6.24
C LYS A 714 20.31 55.74 5.99
N ILE A 715 21.43 55.02 6.00
CA ILE A 715 21.43 53.56 5.94
C ILE A 715 21.03 53.00 7.31
N THR A 716 19.92 52.27 7.36
CA THR A 716 19.40 51.69 8.60
C THR A 716 19.76 50.22 8.75
N GLU A 717 19.51 49.67 9.94
CA GLU A 717 19.62 48.23 10.20
C GLU A 717 18.76 47.40 9.22
N LYS A 718 17.56 47.88 8.86
CA LYS A 718 16.64 47.16 7.98
C LYS A 718 17.17 47.01 6.55
N VAL A 719 17.78 48.07 6.00
CA VAL A 719 18.42 48.03 4.67
C VAL A 719 19.56 47.00 4.67
N LEU A 720 20.35 46.96 5.75
CA LEU A 720 21.43 45.99 5.89
C LEU A 720 20.92 44.56 6.11
N GLU A 721 19.82 44.39 6.86
CA GLU A 721 19.15 43.10 7.06
C GLU A 721 18.59 42.56 5.73
N ALA A 722 17.93 43.41 4.92
CA ALA A 722 17.45 43.07 3.59
C ALA A 722 18.60 42.67 2.64
N ALA A 723 19.69 43.44 2.64
CA ALA A 723 20.89 43.11 1.87
C ALA A 723 21.54 41.78 2.33
N ALA A 724 21.59 41.51 3.63
CA ALA A 724 22.11 40.27 4.20
C ALA A 724 21.25 39.06 3.82
N GLY A 725 19.93 39.23 3.72
CA GLY A 725 18.99 38.22 3.23
C GLY A 725 18.98 38.01 1.72
N ASN A 726 19.54 38.95 0.95
CA ASN A 726 19.52 38.91 -0.52
C ASN A 726 20.45 37.80 -1.07
N ILE A 727 19.82 36.78 -1.66
CA ILE A 727 20.51 35.59 -2.18
C ILE A 727 21.31 35.84 -3.47
N GLY A 728 21.02 36.93 -4.20
CA GLY A 728 21.65 37.27 -5.47
C GLY A 728 22.84 38.21 -5.29
N ASN A 729 22.60 39.51 -5.13
CA ASN A 729 23.65 40.53 -5.04
C ASN A 729 24.00 40.96 -3.61
N GLY A 730 23.47 40.29 -2.58
CA GLY A 730 23.59 40.73 -1.18
C GLY A 730 25.01 41.03 -0.71
N ARG A 731 26.01 40.21 -1.11
CA ARG A 731 27.42 40.47 -0.78
C ARG A 731 27.90 41.81 -1.34
N SER A 732 27.66 42.05 -2.62
CA SER A 732 28.11 43.26 -3.31
C SER A 732 27.35 44.50 -2.82
N ILE A 733 26.06 44.35 -2.49
CA ILE A 733 25.27 45.40 -1.84
C ILE A 733 25.86 45.76 -0.47
N ILE A 734 26.20 44.77 0.35
CA ILE A 734 26.85 45.02 1.66
C ILE A 734 28.21 45.71 1.48
N ILE A 735 29.00 45.33 0.47
CA ILE A 735 30.27 46.02 0.16
C ILE A 735 30.01 47.48 -0.19
N LEU A 736 29.07 47.76 -1.12
CA LEU A 736 28.71 49.12 -1.51
C LEU A 736 28.27 49.97 -0.32
N LEU A 737 27.41 49.42 0.55
CA LEU A 737 26.92 50.09 1.76
C LEU A 737 28.05 50.37 2.76
N LEU A 738 28.97 49.42 2.96
CA LEU A 738 30.10 49.57 3.87
C LEU A 738 31.17 50.55 3.34
N GLU A 739 31.39 50.60 2.02
CA GLU A 739 32.32 51.54 1.38
C GLU A 739 31.80 52.98 1.43
N GLN A 740 30.51 53.18 1.16
CA GLN A 740 29.91 54.52 1.09
C GLN A 740 29.62 55.12 2.47
N ARG A 741 29.25 54.31 3.47
CA ARG A 741 28.74 54.80 4.77
C ARG A 741 29.28 54.00 5.97
N LYS A 742 30.60 53.73 5.98
CA LYS A 742 31.29 52.87 6.97
C LYS A 742 30.92 53.14 8.44
N ASP A 743 30.71 54.40 8.82
CA ASP A 743 30.47 54.81 10.21
C ASP A 743 28.99 54.77 10.64
N GLU A 744 28.06 54.62 9.70
CA GLU A 744 26.61 54.58 9.98
C GLU A 744 26.07 53.15 10.13
N VAL A 745 26.80 52.15 9.62
CA VAL A 745 26.36 50.76 9.52
C VAL A 745 26.61 50.00 10.83
N LYS A 746 25.54 49.67 11.55
CA LYS A 746 25.60 48.80 12.75
C LYS A 746 25.29 47.35 12.39
N VAL A 747 26.25 46.46 12.62
CA VAL A 747 26.06 45.01 12.43
C VAL A 747 25.42 44.42 13.67
N THR A 748 24.14 44.04 13.58
CA THR A 748 23.37 43.50 14.71
C THR A 748 23.17 41.99 14.59
N GLU A 749 22.61 41.38 15.64
CA GLU A 749 22.15 39.98 15.62
C GLU A 749 21.18 39.70 14.46
N LYS A 750 20.29 40.66 14.12
CA LYS A 750 19.31 40.48 13.04
C LYS A 750 19.97 40.36 11.68
N VAL A 751 20.94 41.23 11.40
CA VAL A 751 21.72 41.20 10.15
C VAL A 751 22.49 39.88 10.03
N LEU A 752 23.12 39.42 11.12
CA LEU A 752 23.84 38.16 11.13
C LEU A 752 22.90 36.95 10.96
N LYS A 753 21.71 37.00 11.57
CA LYS A 753 20.66 35.99 11.40
C LYS A 753 20.16 35.93 9.95
N ALA A 754 19.93 37.08 9.32
CA ALA A 754 19.53 37.16 7.91
C ALA A 754 20.61 36.56 7.00
N ALA A 755 21.88 36.91 7.22
CA ALA A 755 23.00 36.31 6.50
C ALA A 755 23.14 34.79 6.75
N ALA A 756 22.87 34.33 7.97
CA ALA A 756 22.90 32.89 8.31
C ALA A 756 21.78 32.10 7.61
N GLY A 757 20.61 32.70 7.40
CA GLY A 757 19.50 32.12 6.64
C GLY A 757 19.65 32.24 5.12
N ASN A 758 20.59 33.05 4.62
CA ASN A 758 20.80 33.28 3.20
C ASN A 758 21.44 32.05 2.53
N ILE A 759 20.67 31.38 1.67
CA ILE A 759 21.08 30.15 0.97
C ILE A 759 22.16 30.37 -0.09
N GLY A 760 22.28 31.61 -0.61
CA GLY A 760 23.28 32.01 -1.60
C GLY A 760 24.55 32.52 -0.92
N ASN A 761 24.72 33.83 -0.85
CA ASN A 761 25.98 34.46 -0.39
C ASN A 761 26.20 34.46 1.13
N GLY A 762 25.33 33.84 1.92
CA GLY A 762 25.30 33.95 3.39
C GLY A 762 26.64 33.73 4.10
N ARG A 763 27.38 32.66 3.76
CA ARG A 763 28.72 32.40 4.33
C ARG A 763 29.69 33.55 4.05
N SER A 764 29.72 34.02 2.81
CA SER A 764 30.64 35.07 2.38
C SER A 764 30.31 36.42 3.01
N ILE A 765 29.02 36.68 3.25
CA ILE A 765 28.52 37.86 3.96
C ILE A 765 28.93 37.79 5.43
N ILE A 766 28.74 36.64 6.09
CA ILE A 766 29.17 36.44 7.48
C ILE A 766 30.68 36.66 7.62
N ILE A 767 31.50 36.18 6.68
CA ILE A 767 32.95 36.43 6.69
C ILE A 767 33.24 37.93 6.64
N LEU A 768 32.65 38.66 5.69
CA LEU A 768 32.85 40.12 5.56
C LEU A 768 32.42 40.88 6.81
N LEU A 769 31.25 40.55 7.37
CA LEU A 769 30.72 41.20 8.57
C LEU A 769 31.61 40.91 9.80
N LEU A 770 32.10 39.67 9.94
CA LEU A 770 33.00 39.30 11.02
C LEU A 770 34.38 39.94 10.86
N GLU A 771 34.93 40.07 9.64
CA GLU A 771 36.24 40.71 9.39
C GLU A 771 36.23 42.21 9.71
N GLN A 772 35.16 42.91 9.36
CA GLN A 772 35.08 44.38 9.50
C GLN A 772 34.68 44.85 10.90
N ARG A 773 34.02 44.00 11.71
CA ARG A 773 33.45 44.36 13.03
C ARG A 773 33.62 43.24 14.07
N LYS A 774 34.83 42.65 14.14
CA LYS A 774 35.15 41.46 14.97
C LYS A 774 34.63 41.52 16.42
N ASP A 775 34.63 42.69 17.06
CA ASP A 775 34.31 42.81 18.49
C ASP A 775 32.84 43.18 18.79
N GLU A 776 32.05 43.55 17.78
CA GLU A 776 30.65 43.99 17.93
C GLU A 776 29.63 42.86 17.71
N VAL A 777 30.04 41.77 17.03
CA VAL A 777 29.14 40.72 16.57
C VAL A 777 29.00 39.57 17.58
N LYS A 778 27.82 39.43 18.19
CA LYS A 778 27.44 38.30 19.05
C LYS A 778 26.76 37.19 18.25
N VAL A 779 27.30 35.97 18.31
CA VAL A 779 26.66 34.77 17.72
C VAL A 779 25.69 34.19 18.74
N THR A 780 24.39 34.29 18.46
CA THR A 780 23.33 33.82 19.37
C THR A 780 22.71 32.50 18.88
N GLU A 781 21.91 31.87 19.73
CA GLU A 781 21.07 30.71 19.37
C GLU A 781 20.23 30.98 18.11
N LYS A 782 19.70 32.20 17.92
CA LYS A 782 18.86 32.54 16.76
C LYS A 782 19.65 32.49 15.45
N VAL A 783 20.92 32.89 15.47
CA VAL A 783 21.82 32.86 14.31
C VAL A 783 22.15 31.41 13.95
N LEU A 784 22.45 30.57 14.95
CA LEU A 784 22.69 29.14 14.74
C LEU A 784 21.44 28.40 14.25
N LYS A 785 20.26 28.73 14.79
CA LYS A 785 18.99 28.17 14.31
C LYS A 785 18.75 28.51 12.84
N ALA A 786 19.01 29.77 12.44
CA ALA A 786 18.90 30.20 11.04
C ALA A 786 19.89 29.45 10.14
N ALA A 787 21.14 29.26 10.57
CA ALA A 787 22.12 28.47 9.84
C ALA A 787 21.75 26.98 9.75
N ALA A 788 21.18 26.40 10.81
CA ALA A 788 20.73 25.00 10.83
C ALA A 788 19.56 24.73 9.88
N GLY A 789 18.63 25.68 9.75
CA GLY A 789 17.53 25.62 8.78
C GLY A 789 17.93 26.01 7.34
N ASN A 790 19.15 26.48 7.12
CA ASN A 790 19.61 26.91 5.79
C ASN A 790 19.90 25.68 4.92
N ILE A 791 19.08 25.51 3.88
CA ILE A 791 19.13 24.36 2.96
C ILE A 791 20.34 24.41 1.98
N GLY A 792 20.98 25.55 1.83
CA GLY A 792 22.17 25.75 0.98
C GLY A 792 23.46 25.65 1.78
N ASN A 793 23.97 26.80 2.23
CA ASN A 793 25.29 26.90 2.88
C ASN A 793 25.30 26.64 4.40
N GLY A 794 24.21 26.11 4.97
CA GLY A 794 24.01 25.97 6.41
C GLY A 794 25.15 25.24 7.17
N ARG A 795 25.58 24.07 6.67
CA ARG A 795 26.70 23.32 7.26
C ARG A 795 27.99 24.14 7.31
N SER A 796 28.34 24.78 6.19
CA SER A 796 29.55 25.59 6.08
C SER A 796 29.49 26.84 6.97
N ILE A 797 28.30 27.43 7.15
CA ILE A 797 28.09 28.55 8.07
C ILE A 797 28.26 28.08 9.52
N ILE A 798 27.67 26.95 9.91
CA ILE A 798 27.84 26.38 11.25
C ILE A 798 29.31 26.10 11.56
N ILE A 799 30.06 25.53 10.61
CA ILE A 799 31.51 25.30 10.76
C ILE A 799 32.24 26.63 11.05
N LEU A 800 31.97 27.67 10.26
CA LEU A 800 32.59 28.99 10.42
C LEU A 800 32.28 29.60 11.79
N LEU A 801 31.02 29.55 12.21
CA LEU A 801 30.57 30.10 13.50
C LEU A 801 31.19 29.35 14.68
N LEU A 802 31.26 28.02 14.63
CA LEU A 802 31.89 27.19 15.67
C LEU A 802 33.41 27.40 15.75
N GLU A 803 34.09 27.68 14.64
CA GLU A 803 35.54 27.90 14.61
C GLU A 803 35.93 29.29 15.14
N GLN A 804 35.15 30.32 14.82
CA GLN A 804 35.46 31.71 15.18
C GLN A 804 35.02 32.09 16.60
N ARG A 805 34.01 31.39 17.17
CA ARG A 805 33.38 31.74 18.47
C ARG A 805 33.19 30.51 19.37
N LYS A 806 34.26 29.69 19.48
CA LYS A 806 34.27 28.36 20.11
C LYS A 806 33.45 28.24 21.39
N ASP A 807 33.63 29.12 22.36
CA ASP A 807 33.04 28.98 23.71
C ASP A 807 31.74 29.78 23.90
N GLU A 808 31.37 30.64 22.95
CA GLU A 808 30.15 31.48 23.02
C GLU A 808 28.89 30.74 22.51
N VAL A 809 29.10 29.64 21.78
CA VAL A 809 28.05 28.95 21.02
C VAL A 809 27.59 27.68 21.74
N LYS A 810 26.36 27.69 22.27
CA LYS A 810 25.68 26.51 22.81
C LYS A 810 24.74 25.90 21.78
N ILE A 811 24.80 24.58 21.59
CA ILE A 811 23.83 23.84 20.78
C ILE A 811 22.58 23.57 21.60
N THR A 812 21.44 24.12 21.18
CA THR A 812 20.16 23.98 21.89
C THR A 812 19.22 23.03 21.13
N GLU A 813 18.14 22.60 21.80
CA GLU A 813 17.05 21.83 21.18
C GLU A 813 16.51 22.51 19.91
N LYS A 814 16.33 23.83 19.92
CA LYS A 814 15.77 24.57 18.77
C LYS A 814 16.70 24.56 17.55
N VAL A 815 18.02 24.47 17.76
CA VAL A 815 19.00 24.34 16.67
C VAL A 815 18.93 22.94 16.07
N LEU A 816 18.79 21.90 16.92
CA LEU A 816 18.63 20.52 16.49
C LEU A 816 17.30 20.29 15.75
N GLU A 817 16.21 20.87 16.24
CA GLU A 817 14.89 20.85 15.59
C GLU A 817 14.96 21.47 14.18
N ALA A 818 15.61 22.63 14.04
CA ALA A 818 15.79 23.29 12.75
C ALA A 818 16.66 22.46 11.79
N ALA A 819 17.68 21.78 12.28
CA ALA A 819 18.49 20.87 11.49
C ALA A 819 17.71 19.61 11.08
N ALA A 820 16.90 19.04 11.98
CA ALA A 820 16.06 17.87 11.70
C ALA A 820 14.97 18.15 10.66
N GLY A 821 14.37 19.34 10.69
CA GLY A 821 13.42 19.81 9.68
C GLY A 821 14.05 20.26 8.35
N ASN A 822 15.37 20.37 8.26
CA ASN A 822 16.06 20.81 7.05
C ASN A 822 16.04 19.69 6.00
N THR A 823 15.31 19.90 4.91
CA THR A 823 15.05 18.89 3.87
C THR A 823 16.26 18.60 2.98
N ALA A 824 17.28 19.46 2.95
CA ALA A 824 18.44 19.32 2.07
C ALA A 824 19.70 18.88 2.83
N SER A 825 20.21 19.70 3.75
CA SER A 825 21.49 19.49 4.44
C SER A 825 21.33 19.06 5.91
N GLY A 826 20.12 18.72 6.34
CA GLY A 826 19.79 18.45 7.74
C GLY A 826 20.59 17.29 8.36
N LYS A 827 20.71 16.18 7.63
CA LYS A 827 21.51 15.00 8.05
C LYS A 827 22.96 15.38 8.33
N ASP A 828 23.58 16.06 7.36
CA ASP A 828 24.98 16.46 7.45
C ASP A 828 25.24 17.48 8.56
N ILE A 829 24.29 18.38 8.82
CA ILE A 829 24.36 19.32 9.93
C ILE A 829 24.27 18.58 11.26
N LEU A 830 23.30 17.67 11.41
CA LEU A 830 23.14 16.87 12.63
C LEU A 830 24.36 16.00 12.90
N GLU A 831 24.91 15.35 11.88
CA GLU A 831 26.13 14.55 12.01
C GLU A 831 27.34 15.39 12.48
N LEU A 832 27.50 16.60 11.91
CA LEU A 832 28.55 17.53 12.33
C LEU A 832 28.39 17.95 13.80
N LEU A 833 27.16 18.29 14.22
CA LEU A 833 26.87 18.71 15.59
C LEU A 833 27.08 17.56 16.59
N LEU A 834 26.59 16.36 16.27
CA LEU A 834 26.79 15.14 17.06
C LEU A 834 28.28 14.79 17.21
N LYS A 835 29.09 15.02 16.17
CA LYS A 835 30.54 14.75 16.19
C LYS A 835 31.34 15.80 16.98
N ARG A 836 31.05 17.09 16.82
CA ARG A 836 31.86 18.18 17.41
C ARG A 836 31.40 18.63 18.79
N ARG A 837 30.13 18.40 19.14
CA ARG A 837 29.51 18.88 20.40
C ARG A 837 28.70 17.77 21.06
N LYS A 838 29.25 16.55 21.10
CA LYS A 838 28.58 15.35 21.60
C LYS A 838 27.94 15.56 22.99
N ASP A 839 28.59 16.31 23.89
CA ASP A 839 28.10 16.47 25.26
C ASP A 839 26.99 17.53 25.41
N GLU A 840 26.77 18.38 24.39
CA GLU A 840 25.72 19.41 24.39
C GLU A 840 24.43 18.94 23.67
N VAL A 841 24.50 17.88 22.86
CA VAL A 841 23.40 17.42 22.01
C VAL A 841 22.51 16.43 22.77
N ARG A 842 21.28 16.87 23.09
CA ARG A 842 20.21 16.04 23.64
C ARG A 842 19.11 15.85 22.59
N ILE A 843 18.81 14.60 22.24
CA ILE A 843 17.73 14.28 21.30
C ILE A 843 16.40 14.24 22.08
N THR A 844 15.48 15.14 21.74
CA THR A 844 14.17 15.26 22.38
C THR A 844 13.05 14.80 21.44
N GLU A 845 11.85 14.65 21.98
CA GLU A 845 10.63 14.34 21.21
C GLU A 845 10.45 15.31 20.03
N LYS A 846 10.65 16.63 20.24
CA LYS A 846 10.49 17.65 19.19
C LYS A 846 11.47 17.49 18.03
N VAL A 847 12.70 17.07 18.32
CA VAL A 847 13.71 16.82 17.28
C VAL A 847 13.30 15.61 16.43
N LEU A 848 12.74 14.57 17.06
CA LEU A 848 12.25 13.38 16.37
C LEU A 848 10.96 13.67 15.57
N GLU A 849 10.06 14.50 16.11
CA GLU A 849 8.86 14.95 15.40
C GLU A 849 9.23 15.77 14.16
N ALA A 850 10.18 16.70 14.28
CA ALA A 850 10.69 17.47 13.15
C ALA A 850 11.37 16.58 12.08
N ALA A 851 12.10 15.54 12.50
CA ALA A 851 12.68 14.56 11.59
C ALA A 851 11.61 13.71 10.89
N ALA A 852 10.59 13.26 11.63
CA ALA A 852 9.48 12.47 11.11
C ALA A 852 8.62 13.26 10.11
N GLY A 853 8.44 14.56 10.34
CA GLY A 853 7.77 15.47 9.40
C GLY A 853 8.60 15.88 8.17
N ASN A 854 9.89 15.52 8.11
CA ASN A 854 10.77 15.91 7.00
C ASN A 854 10.50 15.04 5.77
N MET A 855 9.88 15.64 4.74
CA MET A 855 9.43 14.93 3.53
C MET A 855 10.55 14.47 2.60
N ARG A 856 11.82 14.84 2.83
CA ARG A 856 12.92 14.50 1.92
C ARG A 856 13.96 13.62 2.56
N SER A 857 14.49 14.04 3.71
CA SER A 857 15.59 13.38 4.41
C SER A 857 15.18 12.76 5.76
N GLY A 858 13.88 12.71 6.06
CA GLY A 858 13.38 12.30 7.38
C GLY A 858 13.79 10.89 7.80
N TYR A 859 13.76 9.92 6.89
CA TYR A 859 14.19 8.54 7.17
C TYR A 859 15.66 8.49 7.59
N ASP A 860 16.55 9.09 6.80
CA ASP A 860 17.98 9.14 7.07
C ASP A 860 18.32 9.86 8.38
N ILE A 861 17.61 10.95 8.67
CA ILE A 861 17.77 11.70 9.90
C ILE A 861 17.31 10.86 11.10
N LEU A 862 16.14 10.22 11.03
CA LEU A 862 15.66 9.32 12.08
C LEU A 862 16.63 8.16 12.30
N ALA A 863 17.15 7.54 11.24
CA ALA A 863 18.13 6.47 11.34
C ALA A 863 19.42 6.93 12.06
N LEU A 864 19.97 8.09 11.66
CA LEU A 864 21.15 8.69 12.30
C LEU A 864 20.92 8.96 13.80
N LEU A 865 19.79 9.59 14.14
CA LEU A 865 19.46 9.96 15.52
C LEU A 865 19.25 8.73 16.41
N LEU A 866 18.56 7.70 15.88
CA LEU A 866 18.31 6.45 16.59
C LEU A 866 19.57 5.60 16.75
N GLU A 867 20.53 5.68 15.82
CA GLU A 867 21.79 4.94 15.91
C GLU A 867 22.75 5.55 16.95
N GLN A 868 22.89 6.89 16.96
CA GLN A 868 23.88 7.58 17.78
C GLN A 868 23.48 7.75 19.26
N ARG A 869 22.18 7.65 19.59
CA ARG A 869 21.63 7.91 20.93
C ARG A 869 20.54 6.91 21.34
N LYS A 870 20.79 5.61 21.12
CA LYS A 870 19.86 4.50 21.37
C LYS A 870 19.17 4.54 22.74
N ASP A 871 19.86 4.97 23.80
CA ASP A 871 19.37 4.92 25.18
C ASP A 871 18.69 6.22 25.66
N GLU A 872 18.73 7.29 24.86
CA GLU A 872 18.17 8.61 25.21
C GLU A 872 16.86 8.94 24.48
N VAL A 873 16.46 8.12 23.51
CA VAL A 873 15.36 8.42 22.57
C VAL A 873 14.05 7.76 23.00
N GLN A 874 13.06 8.58 23.37
CA GLN A 874 11.68 8.13 23.59
C GLN A 874 10.84 8.28 22.31
N ILE A 875 10.37 7.17 21.74
CA ILE A 875 9.46 7.17 20.59
C ILE A 875 8.03 7.32 21.10
N THR A 876 7.50 8.55 21.03
CA THR A 876 6.14 8.87 21.47
C THR A 876 5.11 8.70 20.36
N GLN A 877 3.82 8.77 20.73
CA GLN A 877 2.73 8.74 19.77
C GLN A 877 2.80 9.90 18.76
N LYS A 878 3.20 11.10 19.18
CA LYS A 878 3.31 12.27 18.29
C LYS A 878 4.33 12.06 17.18
N VAL A 879 5.46 11.40 17.49
CA VAL A 879 6.48 11.05 16.48
C VAL A 879 5.92 10.05 15.46
N LEU A 880 5.11 9.09 15.90
CA LEU A 880 4.46 8.12 15.01
C LEU A 880 3.38 8.79 14.15
N GLU A 881 2.60 9.71 14.71
CA GLU A 881 1.60 10.49 13.97
C GLU A 881 2.26 11.38 12.91
N ALA A 882 3.36 12.04 13.26
CA ALA A 882 4.14 12.85 12.32
C ALA A 882 4.74 11.99 11.18
N ALA A 883 5.23 10.78 11.48
CA ALA A 883 5.72 9.85 10.48
C ALA A 883 4.58 9.31 9.59
N ALA A 884 3.42 9.02 10.17
CA ALA A 884 2.24 8.56 9.44
C ALA A 884 1.67 9.63 8.49
N ALA A 885 1.74 10.90 8.89
CA ALA A 885 1.34 12.03 8.05
C ALA A 885 2.35 12.35 6.92
N ASN A 886 3.53 11.72 6.93
CA ASN A 886 4.56 11.96 5.93
C ASN A 886 4.30 11.15 4.66
N ILE A 887 3.82 11.84 3.61
CA ILE A 887 3.43 11.23 2.33
C ILE A 887 4.60 10.68 1.50
N ALA A 888 5.85 11.08 1.79
CA ALA A 888 7.01 10.69 0.99
C ALA A 888 7.62 9.38 1.47
N ASN A 889 8.06 9.33 2.73
CA ASN A 889 8.78 8.18 3.30
C ASN A 889 8.11 7.66 4.59
N GLY A 890 6.85 8.01 4.86
CA GLY A 890 6.18 7.72 6.13
C GLY A 890 6.09 6.22 6.46
N LYS A 891 5.91 5.36 5.46
CA LYS A 891 5.88 3.90 5.64
C LYS A 891 7.21 3.37 6.20
N ASP A 892 8.33 3.74 5.58
CA ASP A 892 9.66 3.26 5.98
C ASP A 892 10.07 3.86 7.33
N MET A 893 9.67 5.11 7.61
CA MET A 893 9.85 5.73 8.93
C MET A 893 9.05 5.01 10.01
N LEU A 894 7.79 4.66 9.75
CA LEU A 894 6.97 3.89 10.69
C LEU A 894 7.57 2.50 10.93
N GLU A 895 8.05 1.82 9.89
CA GLU A 895 8.71 0.53 10.05
C GLU A 895 9.98 0.64 10.90
N LEU A 896 10.83 1.64 10.64
CA LEU A 896 12.04 1.91 11.43
C LEU A 896 11.70 2.18 12.90
N LEU A 897 10.72 3.05 13.17
CA LEU A 897 10.30 3.42 14.52
C LEU A 897 9.64 2.24 15.25
N LEU A 898 8.77 1.47 14.58
CA LEU A 898 8.08 0.31 15.16
C LEU A 898 9.02 -0.87 15.40
N LYS A 899 9.99 -1.11 14.51
CA LYS A 899 11.02 -2.14 14.69
C LYS A 899 11.83 -1.87 15.96
N ARG A 900 12.18 -0.59 16.21
CA ARG A 900 12.92 -0.19 17.41
C ARG A 900 12.06 -0.17 18.67
N ARG A 901 10.76 0.12 18.54
CA ARG A 901 9.79 0.11 19.65
C ARG A 901 9.47 -1.32 20.16
N LYS A 902 9.67 -2.37 19.36
CA LYS A 902 9.47 -3.77 19.80
C LYS A 902 10.46 -4.24 20.88
N ASP A 903 11.54 -3.49 21.11
CA ASP A 903 12.52 -3.79 22.17
C ASP A 903 12.06 -3.29 23.58
N GLU A 904 10.96 -2.50 23.67
CA GLU A 904 10.41 -1.97 24.93
C GLU A 904 8.87 -2.21 25.01
N VAL A 905 8.43 -3.25 25.73
CA VAL A 905 7.02 -3.71 25.75
C VAL A 905 6.12 -2.93 26.71
N ARG A 906 4.95 -2.44 26.25
CA ARG A 906 3.58 -2.60 26.84
C ARG A 906 2.54 -1.90 25.93
N ILE A 907 1.57 -2.66 25.43
CA ILE A 907 0.43 -2.14 24.65
C ILE A 907 -0.57 -1.50 25.62
N THR A 908 -0.73 -0.19 25.54
CA THR A 908 -1.89 0.52 26.08
C THR A 908 -2.67 1.14 24.93
N GLU A 909 -3.99 1.01 25.01
CA GLU A 909 -5.00 1.14 23.97
C GLU A 909 -5.07 2.48 23.20
N LYS A 910 -5.75 2.38 22.04
CA LYS A 910 -6.33 3.42 21.16
C LYS A 910 -5.37 4.16 20.21
N VAL A 911 -5.23 3.58 19.02
CA VAL A 911 -4.88 4.31 17.78
C VAL A 911 -6.20 4.77 17.13
N PRO A 912 -6.41 6.06 16.83
CA PRO A 912 -7.54 6.52 16.02
C PRO A 912 -7.26 6.15 14.56
N TRP A 913 -8.05 5.23 14.01
CA TRP A 913 -7.95 4.81 12.62
C TRP A 913 -8.73 5.75 11.70
N GLY A 914 -8.05 6.26 10.67
CA GLY A 914 -8.63 7.13 9.65
C GLY A 914 -7.79 7.23 8.36
N MET A 915 -7.28 6.11 7.82
CA MET A 915 -7.07 5.78 6.39
C MET A 915 -6.27 4.45 6.25
N PRO A 916 -6.32 3.76 5.08
CA PRO A 916 -6.61 2.33 4.99
C PRO A 916 -5.45 1.38 5.37
N GLN A 917 -5.88 0.24 5.89
CA GLN A 917 -5.12 -0.85 6.50
C GLN A 917 -3.94 -1.36 5.65
N PHE A 918 -2.74 -1.20 6.21
CA PHE A 918 -1.70 -2.22 6.14
C PHE A 918 -1.30 -2.58 7.57
N LEU A 919 -1.91 -3.64 8.10
CA LEU A 919 -1.35 -4.53 9.12
C LEU A 919 -2.11 -5.86 9.08
#